data_AF-A0A6G2KG50-F1
#
_entry.id   AF-A0A6G2KG50-F1
#
_cell.length_a   1.000
_cell.length_b   1.000
_cell.length_c   1.000
_cell.angle_alpha   90.00
_cell.angle_beta   90.00
_cell.angle_gamma   90.00
#
_symmetry.space_group_name_H-M   'P 1'
#
loop_
_entity.id
_entity.type
_entity.pdbx_description
1 polymer ?
#
loop_
_entity_poly.entity_id
_entity_poly.type
_entity_poly.pdbx_seq_one_letter_code
_entity_poly.pdbx_strand_id
1 'polypeptide(L)'
;MSIFTGSDQTYMLVASYTDDAIQVIDITDPLEPVAITTIYDSQHAPATDTSPAHTSHILYMFDVDSIEARVISTVTEAILHYNIDGNVSGSKDAQVVYGPAVFVLSADTGNVVMHEVDTSLEGIFQNTLSEADRPLDIILNDISINGGTWVNHMFPHPDTNIIQQKRSWLYEHDGYIFGSGHYLHDTQVQSMAEGAVERYKSGEAVVFDVISAEGPSIFVHMDDLDGMLHNSVKTHAQIVAELEMYGHTWVSYISQNPDANTLQPTRMWLKVYDEYVFGYGYHLPDSRIQSLVEGAHLLYESNSEAAFDIITPEEAAHTDDLYPLVLNFTTSETVAHGAYPHLLGTVPTTSLHQADRPWPQIQEEMLADGDAWASYVFKNPDTNTIQLKRTYLQLHDGYIFASGYYLPDARVQAEVDLAVAGYRSLGKDSFESVNRGIGLGDDAHYVSILTQTGTIVASGAPLGYVEDVGGLPVGADRSQLLLHTDLVEAGSVWFESLFTNPATGTEQTKRSWVYLYDDLLFTSGYYIPDSEVQSVVDRAVFLYENEGDTAFDMITPKVPASTDALYPLVLNFTTSETVAHGAYPHLVGAIPAGSIHVGEKPWSQIQEELLTDGGTWTSYIFLNPDTGTSQPKRTWLYLHDGYVFASGYYIRDSQVQAIVHNTVLLYQNDPTGTFTAIDAISEGESADTYPFVLNASTYVIEAHGADPSRNGDVGVALTEADRPVEDILAELENNGGTWSHYTFVNPLTGEEENKRSWLYLYDGYIFGSGYYDYAE
;
A
#
# COMPACT_ATOMS: atom_id res chain seq x y z
N MET A 1 -11.69 10.70 -55.01
CA MET A 1 -10.26 10.50 -54.71
C MET A 1 -9.49 11.74 -55.14
N SER A 2 -8.67 12.28 -54.25
CA SER A 2 -7.73 13.36 -54.54
C SER A 2 -6.36 13.01 -53.98
N ILE A 3 -5.29 13.50 -54.61
CA ILE A 3 -3.91 13.30 -54.14
C ILE A 3 -3.35 14.69 -53.81
N PHE A 4 -2.71 14.80 -52.64
CA PHE A 4 -2.04 16.01 -52.19
C PHE A 4 -0.60 15.70 -51.81
N THR A 5 0.32 16.61 -52.14
CA THR A 5 1.75 16.47 -51.84
C THR A 5 2.23 17.75 -51.14
N GLY A 6 2.87 17.59 -49.98
CA GLY A 6 3.44 18.69 -49.20
C GLY A 6 4.54 18.17 -48.27
N SER A 7 5.62 18.95 -48.10
CA SER A 7 6.74 18.62 -47.22
C SER A 7 7.30 17.20 -47.41
N ASP A 8 7.59 16.82 -48.66
CA ASP A 8 8.09 15.50 -49.08
C ASP A 8 7.18 14.29 -48.83
N GLN A 9 5.96 14.49 -48.31
CA GLN A 9 4.95 13.45 -48.17
C GLN A 9 3.85 13.55 -49.24
N THR A 10 3.30 12.40 -49.64
CA THR A 10 2.19 12.31 -50.59
C THR A 10 1.03 11.56 -49.96
N TYR A 11 -0.14 12.18 -49.91
CA TYR A 11 -1.35 11.61 -49.33
C TYR A 11 -2.44 11.41 -50.37
N MET A 12 -3.22 10.35 -50.16
CA MET A 12 -4.42 10.01 -50.92
C MET A 12 -5.65 10.14 -50.03
N LEU A 13 -6.60 10.96 -50.49
CA LEU A 13 -7.91 11.15 -49.87
C LEU A 13 -8.94 10.34 -50.65
N VAL A 14 -9.53 9.32 -50.01
CA VAL A 14 -10.55 8.44 -50.61
C VAL A 14 -11.86 8.65 -49.89
N ALA A 15 -12.84 9.22 -50.58
CA ALA A 15 -14.22 9.27 -50.08
C ALA A 15 -14.90 7.91 -50.35
N SER A 16 -15.58 7.37 -49.35
CA SER A 16 -16.44 6.19 -49.54
C SER A 16 -17.61 6.57 -50.45
N TYR A 17 -18.07 5.61 -51.25
CA TYR A 17 -19.28 5.77 -52.06
C TYR A 17 -20.56 5.41 -51.27
N THR A 18 -20.43 4.59 -50.24
CA THR A 18 -21.54 4.06 -49.45
C THR A 18 -21.63 4.64 -48.05
N ASP A 19 -20.57 5.29 -47.57
CA ASP A 19 -20.47 5.87 -46.23
C ASP A 19 -20.13 7.35 -46.32
N ASP A 20 -20.54 8.11 -45.31
CA ASP A 20 -20.22 9.53 -45.17
C ASP A 20 -18.86 9.72 -44.50
N ALA A 21 -17.82 9.14 -45.13
CA ALA A 21 -16.46 9.09 -44.61
C ALA A 21 -15.38 9.36 -45.69
N ILE A 22 -14.27 9.97 -45.26
CA ILE A 22 -13.06 10.20 -46.05
C ILE A 22 -11.88 9.51 -45.38
N GLN A 23 -11.28 8.53 -46.06
CA GLN A 23 -10.02 7.91 -45.65
C GLN A 23 -8.83 8.77 -46.11
N VAL A 24 -7.88 9.00 -45.21
CA VAL A 24 -6.55 9.55 -45.50
C VAL A 24 -5.54 8.40 -45.50
N ILE A 25 -4.76 8.28 -46.58
CA ILE A 25 -3.75 7.24 -46.78
C ILE A 25 -2.44 7.92 -47.15
N ASP A 26 -1.37 7.66 -46.41
CA ASP A 26 -0.01 8.02 -46.82
C ASP A 26 0.43 7.08 -47.95
N ILE A 27 0.78 7.68 -49.09
CA ILE A 27 1.27 7.00 -50.29
C ILE A 27 2.65 7.56 -50.69
N THR A 28 3.42 8.07 -49.73
CA THR A 28 4.77 8.59 -49.92
C THR A 28 5.70 7.50 -50.46
N ASP A 29 5.62 6.28 -49.89
CA ASP A 29 6.06 5.08 -50.58
C ASP A 29 4.86 4.41 -51.27
N PRO A 30 4.76 4.45 -52.61
CA PRO A 30 3.65 3.84 -53.33
C PRO A 30 3.66 2.30 -53.30
N LEU A 31 4.73 1.66 -52.82
CA LEU A 31 4.80 0.22 -52.61
C LEU A 31 4.25 -0.21 -51.24
N GLU A 32 4.17 0.72 -50.30
CA GLU A 32 3.72 0.49 -48.91
C GLU A 32 2.73 1.59 -48.49
N PRO A 33 1.50 1.61 -49.04
CA PRO A 33 0.49 2.58 -48.64
C PRO A 33 0.03 2.33 -47.20
N VAL A 34 0.07 3.35 -46.35
CA VAL A 34 -0.31 3.28 -44.93
C VAL A 34 -1.57 4.11 -44.70
N ALA A 35 -2.62 3.48 -44.19
CA ALA A 35 -3.83 4.20 -43.77
C ALA A 35 -3.52 5.05 -42.52
N ILE A 36 -3.85 6.33 -42.55
CA ILE A 36 -3.51 7.28 -41.47
C ILE A 36 -4.71 7.56 -40.57
N THR A 37 -5.85 7.95 -41.16
CA THR A 37 -7.06 8.32 -40.40
C THR A 37 -8.30 8.31 -41.30
N THR A 38 -9.49 8.37 -40.69
CA THR A 38 -10.78 8.48 -41.37
C THR A 38 -11.60 9.62 -40.79
N ILE A 39 -12.14 10.48 -41.66
CA ILE A 39 -12.93 11.67 -41.30
C ILE A 39 -14.40 11.41 -41.62
N TYR A 40 -15.30 11.57 -40.65
CA TYR A 40 -16.75 11.39 -40.81
C TYR A 40 -17.52 12.72 -40.83
N ASP A 41 -18.70 12.77 -41.47
CA ASP A 41 -19.59 13.95 -41.41
C ASP A 41 -20.42 13.99 -40.11
N SER A 42 -20.31 15.10 -39.38
CA SER A 42 -20.96 15.40 -38.09
C SER A 42 -22.51 15.54 -38.11
N GLN A 43 -23.19 15.45 -39.26
CA GLN A 43 -24.65 15.70 -39.36
C GLN A 43 -25.55 14.49 -39.62
N HIS A 44 -25.04 13.26 -39.59
CA HIS A 44 -25.86 12.04 -39.57
C HIS A 44 -25.41 11.04 -38.49
N ALA A 45 -25.34 11.49 -37.24
CA ALA A 45 -25.65 10.58 -36.14
C ALA A 45 -27.08 10.05 -36.37
N PRO A 46 -27.33 8.72 -36.41
CA PRO A 46 -28.68 8.21 -36.58
C PRO A 46 -29.56 8.78 -35.46
N ALA A 47 -30.65 9.43 -35.86
CA ALA A 47 -31.67 9.88 -34.94
C ALA A 47 -32.17 8.68 -34.12
N THR A 48 -31.94 8.73 -32.80
CA THR A 48 -32.66 8.04 -31.72
C THR A 48 -33.56 6.88 -32.17
N ASP A 49 -32.99 5.69 -32.31
CA ASP A 49 -33.70 4.45 -32.03
C ASP A 49 -33.22 3.97 -30.66
N THR A 50 -34.11 3.94 -29.68
CA THR A 50 -33.84 3.54 -28.28
C THR A 50 -33.71 2.02 -28.14
N SER A 51 -33.02 1.38 -29.09
CA SER A 51 -32.64 -0.03 -29.07
C SER A 51 -31.17 -0.13 -28.65
N PRO A 52 -30.79 -0.95 -27.65
CA PRO A 52 -29.42 -0.99 -27.10
C PRO A 52 -28.32 -1.50 -28.05
N ALA A 53 -28.59 -1.68 -29.35
CA ALA A 53 -27.77 -2.50 -30.23
C ALA A 53 -26.98 -1.74 -31.31
N HIS A 54 -27.04 -0.41 -31.39
CA HIS A 54 -26.46 0.31 -32.55
C HIS A 54 -25.63 1.58 -32.28
N THR A 55 -25.26 1.88 -31.04
CA THR A 55 -24.24 2.91 -30.73
C THR A 55 -22.82 2.35 -30.54
N SER A 56 -22.61 1.05 -30.78
CA SER A 56 -21.44 0.31 -30.27
C SER A 56 -20.35 -0.05 -31.31
N HIS A 57 -20.34 0.54 -32.52
CA HIS A 57 -19.62 -0.07 -33.65
C HIS A 57 -18.53 0.76 -34.35
N ILE A 58 -17.98 1.82 -33.75
CA ILE A 58 -16.96 2.64 -34.43
C ILE A 58 -15.52 2.31 -34.01
N LEU A 59 -15.28 1.73 -32.82
CA LEU A 59 -13.91 1.42 -32.36
C LEU A 59 -13.41 0.00 -32.69
N TYR A 60 -14.27 -0.91 -33.15
CA TYR A 60 -13.97 -2.35 -33.27
C TYR A 60 -13.89 -2.88 -34.72
N MET A 61 -13.91 -2.03 -35.75
CA MET A 61 -13.93 -2.48 -37.15
C MET A 61 -12.66 -2.23 -37.97
N PHE A 62 -11.62 -1.64 -37.38
CA PHE A 62 -10.30 -1.55 -38.02
C PHE A 62 -9.24 -2.09 -37.06
N ASP A 63 -8.68 -3.23 -37.46
CA ASP A 63 -7.48 -3.84 -36.87
C ASP A 63 -6.32 -2.85 -37.04
N VAL A 64 -6.12 -2.01 -36.04
CA VAL A 64 -4.85 -1.29 -35.88
C VAL A 64 -4.00 -2.21 -35.02
N ASP A 65 -3.12 -2.97 -35.66
CA ASP A 65 -2.40 -4.11 -35.07
C ASP A 65 -1.56 -3.75 -33.81
N SER A 66 -1.43 -2.46 -33.44
CA SER A 66 -0.70 -2.03 -32.24
C SER A 66 -1.45 -1.03 -31.36
N ILE A 67 -1.31 -1.18 -30.04
CA ILE A 67 -1.85 -0.27 -29.02
C ILE A 67 -1.37 1.18 -29.22
N GLU A 68 -0.13 1.38 -29.66
CA GLU A 68 0.45 2.70 -29.91
C GLU A 68 -0.28 3.45 -31.05
N ALA A 69 -0.72 2.74 -32.09
CA ALA A 69 -1.47 3.35 -33.18
C ALA A 69 -2.87 3.80 -32.72
N ARG A 70 -3.52 3.02 -31.85
CA ARG A 70 -4.80 3.38 -31.22
C ARG A 70 -4.65 4.62 -30.33
N VAL A 71 -3.58 4.71 -29.56
CA VAL A 71 -3.23 5.89 -28.74
C VAL A 71 -3.11 7.15 -29.61
N ILE A 72 -2.33 7.10 -30.69
CA ILE A 72 -2.14 8.26 -31.59
C ILE A 72 -3.47 8.67 -32.25
N SER A 73 -4.28 7.71 -32.68
CA SER A 73 -5.62 7.99 -33.24
C SER A 73 -6.51 8.71 -32.23
N THR A 74 -6.51 8.24 -30.98
CA THR A 74 -7.31 8.81 -29.89
C THR A 74 -6.94 10.28 -29.62
N VAL A 75 -5.63 10.60 -29.57
CA VAL A 75 -5.17 12.00 -29.43
C VAL A 75 -5.58 12.85 -30.62
N THR A 76 -5.45 12.30 -31.84
CA THR A 76 -5.80 13.01 -33.07
C THR A 76 -7.28 13.36 -33.11
N GLU A 77 -8.15 12.42 -32.74
CA GLU A 77 -9.60 12.64 -32.64
C GLU A 77 -9.93 13.71 -31.61
N ALA A 78 -9.33 13.66 -30.41
CA ALA A 78 -9.55 14.67 -29.38
C ALA A 78 -9.24 16.10 -29.86
N ILE A 79 -8.15 16.28 -30.60
CA ILE A 79 -7.77 17.57 -31.18
C ILE A 79 -8.77 18.02 -32.26
N LEU A 80 -9.26 17.10 -33.09
CA LEU A 80 -10.29 17.41 -34.09
C LEU A 80 -11.58 17.88 -33.41
N HIS A 81 -12.00 17.21 -32.33
CA HIS A 81 -13.16 17.62 -31.53
C HIS A 81 -12.95 19.01 -30.91
N TYR A 82 -11.78 19.25 -30.31
CA TYR A 82 -11.45 20.57 -29.76
C TYR A 82 -11.51 21.68 -30.82
N ASN A 83 -11.00 21.44 -32.03
CA ASN A 83 -11.04 22.43 -33.12
C ASN A 83 -12.45 22.75 -33.63
N ILE A 84 -13.42 21.84 -33.43
CA ILE A 84 -14.82 22.03 -33.82
C ILE A 84 -15.58 22.76 -32.71
N ASP A 85 -15.47 22.27 -31.49
CA ASP A 85 -16.33 22.68 -30.37
C ASP A 85 -15.71 23.80 -29.51
N GLY A 86 -14.39 24.02 -29.63
CA GLY A 86 -13.62 25.00 -28.85
C GLY A 86 -13.53 24.66 -27.36
N ASN A 87 -13.95 23.45 -26.96
CA ASN A 87 -13.94 22.98 -25.59
C ASN A 87 -13.11 21.71 -25.47
N VAL A 88 -12.38 21.61 -24.37
CA VAL A 88 -11.78 20.36 -23.94
C VAL A 88 -12.91 19.47 -23.42
N SER A 89 -13.35 18.50 -24.21
CA SER A 89 -14.40 17.54 -23.80
C SER A 89 -14.07 16.14 -24.31
N GLY A 90 -14.07 15.15 -23.42
CA GLY A 90 -14.06 13.73 -23.78
C GLY A 90 -15.47 13.20 -24.06
N SER A 91 -15.57 12.07 -24.76
CA SER A 91 -16.85 11.38 -24.90
C SER A 91 -17.16 10.69 -23.56
N LYS A 92 -18.31 10.96 -22.96
CA LYS A 92 -18.74 10.31 -21.70
C LYS A 92 -19.35 8.93 -21.94
N ASP A 93 -18.89 8.20 -22.97
CA ASP A 93 -19.40 6.87 -23.22
C ASP A 93 -18.78 5.90 -22.22
N ALA A 94 -19.61 5.49 -21.26
CA ALA A 94 -19.31 4.57 -20.15
C ALA A 94 -18.81 3.17 -20.57
N GLN A 95 -18.52 2.95 -21.86
CA GLN A 95 -18.10 1.66 -22.42
C GLN A 95 -16.63 1.62 -22.86
N VAL A 96 -15.89 2.76 -22.88
CA VAL A 96 -14.44 2.76 -23.17
C VAL A 96 -13.65 2.67 -21.86
N VAL A 97 -13.93 1.67 -21.02
CA VAL A 97 -13.16 1.43 -19.78
C VAL A 97 -11.81 0.74 -20.09
N TYR A 98 -11.62 0.24 -21.31
CA TYR A 98 -10.55 -0.74 -21.61
C TYR A 98 -9.65 -0.35 -22.80
N GLY A 99 -9.59 0.94 -23.16
CA GLY A 99 -8.79 1.45 -24.29
C GLY A 99 -8.06 2.76 -23.95
N PRO A 100 -7.21 3.27 -24.86
CA PRO A 100 -6.57 4.57 -24.70
C PRO A 100 -7.62 5.65 -24.42
N ALA A 101 -7.48 6.36 -23.29
CA ALA A 101 -8.37 7.44 -22.89
C ALA A 101 -7.67 8.79 -23.07
N VAL A 102 -8.44 9.83 -23.41
CA VAL A 102 -7.90 11.19 -23.54
C VAL A 102 -7.70 11.81 -22.17
N PHE A 103 -6.54 12.44 -21.98
CA PHE A 103 -6.29 13.40 -20.91
C PHE A 103 -5.70 14.67 -21.52
N VAL A 104 -5.94 15.79 -20.86
CA VAL A 104 -5.43 17.09 -21.29
C VAL A 104 -4.72 17.77 -20.14
N LEU A 105 -3.50 18.21 -20.41
CA LEU A 105 -2.67 18.93 -19.45
C LEU A 105 -2.54 20.40 -19.84
N SER A 106 -2.31 21.26 -18.86
CA SER A 106 -1.87 22.64 -19.10
C SER A 106 -0.43 22.63 -19.62
N ALA A 107 -0.14 23.30 -20.74
CA ALA A 107 1.24 23.39 -21.25
C ALA A 107 2.16 24.23 -20.33
N ASP A 108 1.59 25.12 -19.52
CA ASP A 108 2.34 25.98 -18.60
C ASP A 108 2.80 25.23 -17.33
N THR A 109 1.96 24.32 -16.82
CA THR A 109 2.15 23.67 -15.51
C THR A 109 2.34 22.16 -15.60
N GLY A 110 1.85 21.51 -16.65
CA GLY A 110 1.78 20.05 -16.74
C GLY A 110 0.61 19.44 -15.95
N ASN A 111 -0.25 20.25 -15.32
CA ASN A 111 -1.37 19.78 -14.48
C ASN A 111 -2.52 19.24 -15.32
N VAL A 112 -3.26 18.26 -14.78
CA VAL A 112 -4.44 17.69 -15.43
C VAL A 112 -5.59 18.70 -15.44
N VAL A 113 -6.02 19.08 -16.65
CA VAL A 113 -7.16 19.98 -16.90
C VAL A 113 -8.43 19.20 -17.20
N MET A 114 -8.30 18.02 -17.83
CA MET A 114 -9.40 17.13 -18.14
C MET A 114 -8.90 15.69 -18.19
N HIS A 115 -9.71 14.76 -17.70
CA HIS A 115 -9.49 13.32 -17.91
C HIS A 115 -10.81 12.64 -18.27
N GLU A 116 -10.84 11.90 -19.38
CA GLU A 116 -12.07 11.35 -19.95
C GLU A 116 -12.76 10.34 -19.03
N VAL A 117 -11.97 9.51 -18.33
CA VAL A 117 -12.48 8.43 -17.46
C VAL A 117 -12.63 8.86 -15.99
N ASP A 118 -11.58 9.41 -15.38
CA ASP A 118 -11.59 9.81 -13.96
C ASP A 118 -11.50 11.33 -13.79
N THR A 119 -12.66 11.99 -13.67
CA THR A 119 -12.75 13.45 -13.49
C THR A 119 -12.24 13.91 -12.13
N SER A 120 -12.01 13.01 -11.16
CA SER A 120 -11.44 13.40 -9.87
C SER A 120 -9.98 13.87 -9.99
N LEU A 121 -9.30 13.53 -11.09
CA LEU A 121 -7.94 13.97 -11.38
C LEU A 121 -7.84 15.46 -11.78
N GLU A 122 -8.96 16.09 -12.16
CA GLU A 122 -8.99 17.45 -12.69
C GLU A 122 -8.68 18.50 -11.60
N GLY A 123 -7.65 19.32 -11.82
CA GLY A 123 -7.29 20.45 -10.94
C GLY A 123 -6.63 20.07 -9.60
N ILE A 124 -6.62 18.79 -9.24
CA ILE A 124 -5.99 18.27 -8.01
C ILE A 124 -4.55 17.79 -8.30
N PHE A 125 -4.32 17.16 -9.44
CA PHE A 125 -3.04 16.50 -9.72
C PHE A 125 -2.04 17.44 -10.43
N GLN A 126 -0.98 17.86 -9.71
CA GLN A 126 -0.06 18.91 -10.16
C GLN A 126 1.26 18.44 -10.81
N ASN A 127 1.50 17.12 -10.95
CA ASN A 127 2.86 16.61 -11.17
C ASN A 127 3.00 15.48 -12.23
N THR A 128 2.06 15.27 -13.15
CA THR A 128 2.12 14.11 -14.08
C THR A 128 3.37 14.05 -14.97
N LEU A 129 3.98 15.19 -15.31
CA LEU A 129 5.18 15.24 -16.15
C LEU A 129 6.46 15.57 -15.37
N SER A 130 6.40 15.82 -14.05
CA SER A 130 7.62 16.02 -13.26
C SER A 130 8.39 14.72 -13.03
N GLU A 131 7.71 13.58 -13.14
CA GLU A 131 8.28 12.23 -13.06
C GLU A 131 8.28 11.55 -14.44
N ALA A 132 8.67 12.31 -15.47
CA ALA A 132 8.84 11.80 -16.82
C ALA A 132 10.30 11.38 -17.08
N ASP A 133 10.50 10.58 -18.14
CA ASP A 133 11.82 10.17 -18.66
C ASP A 133 12.77 11.34 -19.00
N ARG A 134 12.23 12.55 -19.13
CA ARG A 134 13.00 13.78 -19.37
C ARG A 134 12.23 15.04 -18.93
N PRO A 135 12.93 16.16 -18.67
CA PRO A 135 12.31 17.42 -18.26
C PRO A 135 11.24 17.96 -19.21
N LEU A 136 10.24 18.67 -18.66
CA LEU A 136 9.09 19.22 -19.40
C LEU A 136 9.51 20.15 -20.56
N ASP A 137 10.55 20.96 -20.39
CA ASP A 137 11.05 21.84 -21.45
C ASP A 137 11.63 21.06 -22.63
N ILE A 138 12.24 19.90 -22.38
CA ILE A 138 12.70 18.97 -23.43
C ILE A 138 11.49 18.33 -24.12
N ILE A 139 10.49 17.87 -23.37
CA ILE A 139 9.26 17.29 -23.92
C ILE A 139 8.56 18.30 -24.84
N LEU A 140 8.37 19.53 -24.38
CA LEU A 140 7.75 20.61 -25.15
C LEU A 140 8.57 20.95 -26.40
N ASN A 141 9.90 20.97 -26.30
CA ASN A 141 10.77 21.17 -27.46
C ASN A 141 10.61 20.05 -28.49
N ASP A 142 10.57 18.79 -28.07
CA ASP A 142 10.38 17.65 -28.96
C ASP A 142 9.01 17.68 -29.66
N ILE A 143 7.95 18.01 -28.92
CA ILE A 143 6.61 18.20 -29.49
C ILE A 143 6.67 19.27 -30.57
N SER A 144 7.31 20.41 -30.31
CA SER A 144 7.40 21.53 -31.26
C SER A 144 8.15 21.18 -32.56
N ILE A 145 9.13 20.27 -32.48
CA ILE A 145 9.94 19.85 -33.62
C ILE A 145 9.24 18.73 -34.42
N ASN A 146 8.65 17.76 -33.72
CA ASN A 146 8.18 16.51 -34.31
C ASN A 146 6.66 16.46 -34.53
N GLY A 147 5.90 17.44 -34.04
CA GLY A 147 4.45 17.40 -34.06
C GLY A 147 3.88 16.34 -33.13
N GLY A 148 4.54 16.11 -31.98
CA GLY A 148 4.17 15.15 -30.95
C GLY A 148 5.35 14.27 -30.53
N THR A 149 5.26 13.64 -29.35
CA THR A 149 6.33 12.79 -28.82
C THR A 149 5.80 11.73 -27.87
N TRP A 150 6.50 10.59 -27.79
CA TRP A 150 6.26 9.56 -26.78
C TRP A 150 6.98 9.92 -25.49
N VAL A 151 6.34 9.69 -24.34
CA VAL A 151 6.89 9.92 -23.01
C VAL A 151 6.47 8.78 -22.10
N ASN A 152 7.44 8.23 -21.36
CA ASN A 152 7.17 7.44 -20.17
C ASN A 152 7.06 8.38 -18.97
N HIS A 153 5.97 8.28 -18.23
CA HIS A 153 5.76 9.06 -17.01
C HIS A 153 4.93 8.28 -16.00
N MET A 154 4.88 8.78 -14.77
CA MET A 154 3.99 8.27 -13.73
C MET A 154 2.60 8.92 -13.84
N PHE A 155 1.54 8.10 -13.82
CA PHE A 155 0.16 8.59 -13.97
C PHE A 155 -0.82 7.76 -13.13
N PRO A 156 -1.83 8.36 -12.48
CA PRO A 156 -2.86 7.61 -11.75
C PRO A 156 -3.66 6.69 -12.67
N HIS A 157 -3.77 5.40 -12.34
CA HIS A 157 -4.58 4.46 -13.09
C HIS A 157 -6.08 4.67 -12.77
N PRO A 158 -6.97 4.84 -13.77
CA PRO A 158 -8.37 5.21 -13.52
C PRO A 158 -9.18 4.15 -12.75
N ASP A 159 -8.88 2.85 -12.94
CA ASP A 159 -9.60 1.80 -12.21
C ASP A 159 -9.05 1.53 -10.80
N THR A 160 -7.71 1.45 -10.66
CA THR A 160 -7.05 1.04 -9.41
C THR A 160 -6.61 2.23 -8.55
N ASN A 161 -6.59 3.44 -9.12
CA ASN A 161 -6.01 4.66 -8.56
C ASN A 161 -4.51 4.59 -8.23
N ILE A 162 -3.83 3.53 -8.64
CA ILE A 162 -2.39 3.38 -8.40
C ILE A 162 -1.65 4.24 -9.41
N ILE A 163 -0.73 5.08 -8.94
CA ILE A 163 0.21 5.75 -9.82
C ILE A 163 1.07 4.67 -10.46
N GLN A 164 0.95 4.52 -11.77
CA GLN A 164 1.64 3.51 -12.55
C GLN A 164 2.39 4.17 -13.69
N GLN A 165 3.43 3.49 -14.19
CA GLN A 165 4.09 3.92 -15.40
C GLN A 165 3.10 3.86 -16.56
N LYS A 166 2.97 4.99 -17.25
CA LYS A 166 2.14 5.16 -18.42
C LYS A 166 3.00 5.64 -19.57
N ARG A 167 2.89 4.96 -20.70
CA ARG A 167 3.50 5.38 -21.96
C ARG A 167 2.46 6.16 -22.75
N SER A 168 2.73 7.46 -22.94
CA SER A 168 1.78 8.39 -23.52
C SER A 168 2.33 9.06 -24.77
N TRP A 169 1.47 9.19 -25.79
CA TRP A 169 1.72 10.09 -26.91
C TRP A 169 1.18 11.47 -26.54
N LEU A 170 2.03 12.48 -26.60
CA LEU A 170 1.70 13.86 -26.22
C LEU A 170 1.78 14.78 -27.44
N TYR A 171 0.82 15.69 -27.54
CA TYR A 171 0.72 16.69 -28.60
C TYR A 171 0.27 18.03 -28.02
N GLU A 172 0.99 19.12 -28.30
CA GLU A 172 0.61 20.46 -27.85
C GLU A 172 -0.27 21.15 -28.91
N HIS A 173 -1.40 21.72 -28.46
CA HIS A 173 -2.32 22.49 -29.27
C HIS A 173 -3.00 23.58 -28.43
N ASP A 174 -2.87 24.84 -28.86
CA ASP A 174 -3.50 26.02 -28.24
C ASP A 174 -3.23 26.21 -26.74
N GLY A 175 -2.02 25.88 -26.26
CA GLY A 175 -1.61 26.01 -24.85
C GLY A 175 -2.02 24.81 -23.98
N TYR A 176 -2.49 23.73 -24.60
CA TYR A 176 -2.84 22.47 -23.96
C TYR A 176 -2.00 21.33 -24.52
N ILE A 177 -1.63 20.38 -23.67
CA ILE A 177 -1.02 19.12 -24.10
C ILE A 177 -2.12 18.06 -24.11
N PHE A 178 -2.54 17.65 -25.30
CA PHE A 178 -3.41 16.51 -25.51
C PHE A 178 -2.59 15.23 -25.41
N GLY A 179 -3.04 14.30 -24.57
CA GLY A 179 -2.37 13.04 -24.33
C GLY A 179 -3.33 11.87 -24.35
N SER A 180 -2.81 10.72 -24.76
CA SER A 180 -3.41 9.42 -24.49
C SER A 180 -2.28 8.42 -24.35
N GLY A 181 -2.54 7.28 -23.72
CA GLY A 181 -1.51 6.30 -23.41
C GLY A 181 -2.05 4.99 -22.89
N HIS A 182 -1.13 4.08 -22.59
CA HIS A 182 -1.41 2.78 -22.00
C HIS A 182 -0.51 2.55 -20.78
N TYR A 183 -1.05 1.84 -19.78
CA TYR A 183 -0.29 1.46 -18.58
C TYR A 183 0.50 0.18 -18.87
N LEU A 184 1.76 0.15 -18.44
CA LEU A 184 2.67 -0.91 -18.86
C LEU A 184 2.29 -2.26 -18.25
N HIS A 185 1.94 -2.32 -16.96
CA HIS A 185 1.44 -3.55 -16.32
C HIS A 185 0.19 -4.11 -17.02
N ASP A 186 -0.79 -3.26 -17.32
CA ASP A 186 -2.00 -3.68 -18.05
C ASP A 186 -1.66 -4.24 -19.44
N THR A 187 -0.76 -3.57 -20.16
CA THR A 187 -0.32 -3.98 -21.51
C THR A 187 0.41 -5.33 -21.47
N GLN A 188 1.22 -5.56 -20.43
CA GLN A 188 2.00 -6.76 -20.29
C GLN A 188 1.13 -7.99 -20.04
N VAL A 189 0.21 -7.94 -19.06
CA VAL A 189 -0.68 -9.08 -18.80
C VAL A 189 -1.66 -9.33 -19.95
N GLN A 190 -2.06 -8.29 -20.68
CA GLN A 190 -2.82 -8.43 -21.93
C GLN A 190 -2.02 -9.21 -22.97
N SER A 191 -0.76 -8.81 -23.22
CA SER A 191 0.12 -9.48 -24.18
C SER A 191 0.41 -10.94 -23.79
N MET A 192 0.56 -11.24 -22.50
CA MET A 192 0.71 -12.60 -22.02
C MET A 192 -0.53 -13.47 -22.30
N ALA A 193 -1.73 -12.94 -22.05
CA ALA A 193 -2.97 -13.63 -22.36
C ALA A 193 -3.13 -13.88 -23.86
N GLU A 194 -2.85 -12.88 -24.70
CA GLU A 194 -2.89 -13.01 -26.15
C GLU A 194 -1.86 -14.02 -26.67
N GLY A 195 -0.63 -13.98 -26.15
CA GLY A 195 0.40 -14.96 -26.47
C GLY A 195 0.00 -16.38 -26.07
N ALA A 196 -0.68 -16.57 -24.94
CA ALA A 196 -1.20 -17.87 -24.52
C ALA A 196 -2.30 -18.38 -25.48
N VAL A 197 -3.19 -17.49 -25.95
CA VAL A 197 -4.21 -17.81 -26.95
C VAL A 197 -3.55 -18.24 -28.28
N GLU A 198 -2.51 -17.54 -28.73
CA GLU A 198 -1.80 -17.90 -29.97
C GLU A 198 -1.08 -19.25 -29.88
N ARG A 199 -0.49 -19.59 -28.73
CA ARG A 199 0.08 -20.92 -28.48
C ARG A 199 -1.00 -22.01 -28.48
N TYR A 200 -2.16 -21.74 -27.90
CA TYR A 200 -3.28 -22.68 -27.94
C TYR A 200 -3.76 -22.93 -29.38
N LYS A 201 -3.89 -21.88 -30.19
CA LYS A 201 -4.27 -21.96 -31.61
C LYS A 201 -3.28 -22.80 -32.44
N SER A 202 -1.99 -22.73 -32.13
CA SER A 202 -0.94 -23.48 -32.85
C SER A 202 -0.87 -24.96 -32.45
N GLY A 203 -1.66 -25.39 -31.46
CA GLY A 203 -1.64 -26.75 -30.92
C GLY A 203 -0.43 -27.01 -30.01
N GLU A 204 0.27 -25.95 -29.59
CA GLU A 204 1.29 -26.02 -28.56
C GLU A 204 0.63 -26.22 -27.18
N ALA A 205 1.34 -26.87 -26.26
CA ALA A 205 0.87 -26.96 -24.89
C ALA A 205 0.84 -25.55 -24.29
N VAL A 206 -0.31 -25.15 -23.75
CA VAL A 206 -0.42 -23.96 -22.91
C VAL A 206 0.22 -24.31 -21.57
N VAL A 207 1.55 -24.18 -21.51
CA VAL A 207 2.27 -24.22 -20.24
C VAL A 207 2.16 -22.81 -19.67
N PHE A 208 1.41 -22.67 -18.58
CA PHE A 208 1.61 -21.52 -17.71
C PHE A 208 3.00 -21.69 -17.15
N ASP A 209 3.92 -20.80 -17.52
CA ASP A 209 5.10 -20.63 -16.70
C ASP A 209 4.55 -20.28 -15.32
N VAL A 210 4.68 -21.23 -14.38
CA VAL A 210 4.39 -21.06 -12.94
C VAL A 210 5.26 -19.95 -12.35
N ILE A 211 6.17 -19.40 -13.16
CA ILE A 211 7.18 -18.41 -12.86
C ILE A 211 6.98 -17.23 -13.82
N SER A 212 5.88 -16.49 -13.70
CA SER A 212 5.90 -15.08 -14.11
C SER A 212 5.75 -14.27 -12.83
N ALA A 213 6.80 -13.54 -12.48
CA ALA A 213 6.96 -12.74 -11.25
C ALA A 213 5.96 -11.58 -11.10
N GLU A 214 4.81 -11.63 -11.80
CA GLU A 214 3.87 -10.52 -11.91
C GLU A 214 2.56 -10.77 -11.20
N GLY A 215 2.14 -12.03 -11.00
CA GLY A 215 0.90 -12.39 -10.30
C GLY A 215 0.26 -13.69 -10.81
N PRO A 216 -1.01 -13.96 -10.42
CA PRO A 216 -1.66 -15.23 -10.74
C PRO A 216 -2.03 -15.34 -12.22
N SER A 217 -2.07 -16.58 -12.72
CA SER A 217 -2.52 -16.91 -14.07
C SER A 217 -3.54 -18.05 -14.06
N ILE A 218 -4.46 -18.05 -15.02
CA ILE A 218 -5.54 -19.05 -15.12
C ILE A 218 -5.71 -19.56 -16.55
N PHE A 219 -6.07 -20.85 -16.66
CA PHE A 219 -6.62 -21.46 -17.87
C PHE A 219 -7.64 -22.49 -17.51
N VAL A 220 -8.88 -22.16 -17.83
CA VAL A 220 -10.03 -22.96 -17.45
C VAL A 220 -11.05 -22.97 -18.57
N HIS A 221 -11.87 -24.01 -18.56
CA HIS A 221 -13.09 -24.02 -19.35
C HIS A 221 -14.05 -22.95 -18.81
N MET A 222 -14.84 -22.31 -19.67
CA MET A 222 -15.72 -21.20 -19.28
C MET A 222 -16.70 -21.59 -18.15
N ASP A 223 -17.20 -22.84 -18.18
CA ASP A 223 -18.09 -23.38 -17.15
C ASP A 223 -17.44 -23.55 -15.75
N ASP A 224 -16.11 -23.60 -15.68
CA ASP A 224 -15.36 -23.80 -14.42
C ASP A 224 -14.93 -22.47 -13.77
N LEU A 225 -15.24 -21.32 -14.39
CA LEU A 225 -14.76 -20.00 -13.97
C LEU A 225 -15.31 -19.54 -12.60
N ASP A 226 -16.52 -20.00 -12.23
CA ASP A 226 -17.20 -19.60 -10.98
C ASP A 226 -16.39 -19.93 -9.72
N GLY A 227 -15.68 -21.07 -9.71
CA GLY A 227 -14.88 -21.49 -8.55
C GLY A 227 -13.66 -20.61 -8.28
N MET A 228 -13.08 -19.98 -9.31
CA MET A 228 -11.82 -19.23 -9.19
C MET A 228 -12.02 -17.76 -8.83
N LEU A 229 -13.11 -17.15 -9.31
CA LEU A 229 -13.37 -15.72 -9.17
C LEU A 229 -14.57 -15.42 -8.26
N HIS A 230 -14.88 -16.34 -7.34
CA HIS A 230 -16.01 -16.20 -6.40
C HIS A 230 -15.90 -14.97 -5.49
N ASN A 231 -14.68 -14.46 -5.25
CA ASN A 231 -14.41 -13.24 -4.48
C ASN A 231 -14.14 -12.01 -5.35
N SER A 232 -14.50 -12.06 -6.64
CA SER A 232 -14.34 -10.91 -7.52
C SER A 232 -15.42 -9.86 -7.29
N VAL A 233 -15.04 -8.61 -7.56
CA VAL A 233 -15.95 -7.46 -7.49
C VAL A 233 -17.17 -7.66 -8.39
N LYS A 234 -16.95 -8.18 -9.61
CA LYS A 234 -18.03 -8.49 -10.56
C LYS A 234 -18.60 -9.87 -10.26
N THR A 235 -19.91 -10.02 -10.39
CA THR A 235 -20.53 -11.35 -10.31
C THR A 235 -20.10 -12.22 -11.50
N HIS A 236 -20.08 -13.55 -11.32
CA HIS A 236 -19.80 -14.50 -12.40
C HIS A 236 -20.66 -14.23 -13.66
N ALA A 237 -21.94 -13.91 -13.48
CA ALA A 237 -22.83 -13.58 -14.60
C ALA A 237 -22.42 -12.32 -15.38
N GLN A 238 -21.89 -11.30 -14.70
CA GLN A 238 -21.35 -10.10 -15.36
C GLN A 238 -20.07 -10.40 -16.12
N ILE A 239 -19.16 -11.18 -15.52
CA ILE A 239 -17.90 -11.59 -16.15
C ILE A 239 -18.17 -12.37 -17.43
N VAL A 240 -19.05 -13.37 -17.38
CA VAL A 240 -19.42 -14.17 -18.55
C VAL A 240 -20.08 -13.30 -19.62
N ALA A 241 -20.99 -12.40 -19.24
CA ALA A 241 -21.63 -11.50 -20.21
C ALA A 241 -20.61 -10.60 -20.93
N GLU A 242 -19.61 -10.07 -20.24
CA GLU A 242 -18.54 -9.27 -20.87
C GLU A 242 -17.62 -10.13 -21.75
N LEU A 243 -17.27 -11.35 -21.32
CA LEU A 243 -16.48 -12.28 -22.12
C LEU A 243 -17.21 -12.69 -23.40
N GLU A 244 -18.51 -12.99 -23.34
CA GLU A 244 -19.32 -13.33 -24.52
C GLU A 244 -19.50 -12.13 -25.45
N MET A 245 -19.62 -10.92 -24.90
CA MET A 245 -19.89 -9.70 -25.67
C MET A 245 -18.63 -9.13 -26.32
N TYR A 246 -17.51 -9.07 -25.59
CA TYR A 246 -16.29 -8.38 -26.00
C TYR A 246 -15.12 -9.34 -26.28
N GLY A 247 -15.25 -10.61 -25.88
CA GLY A 247 -14.16 -11.58 -25.97
C GLY A 247 -13.08 -11.38 -24.90
N HIS A 248 -13.26 -10.43 -23.97
CA HIS A 248 -12.31 -10.10 -22.91
C HIS A 248 -12.98 -9.30 -21.77
N THR A 249 -12.36 -9.29 -20.58
CA THR A 249 -12.77 -8.40 -19.48
C THR A 249 -11.64 -8.24 -18.45
N TRP A 250 -11.61 -7.10 -17.78
CA TRP A 250 -10.88 -6.95 -16.52
C TRP A 250 -11.70 -7.44 -15.34
N VAL A 251 -11.02 -8.04 -14.37
CA VAL A 251 -11.59 -8.42 -13.07
C VAL A 251 -10.66 -7.98 -11.93
N SER A 252 -11.25 -7.58 -10.82
CA SER A 252 -10.56 -7.27 -9.57
C SER A 252 -11.09 -8.17 -8.47
N TYR A 253 -10.20 -8.78 -7.70
CA TYR A 253 -10.52 -9.76 -6.66
C TYR A 253 -9.36 -9.88 -5.67
N ILE A 254 -9.56 -10.55 -4.53
CA ILE A 254 -8.46 -10.89 -3.61
C ILE A 254 -7.90 -12.27 -3.97
N SER A 255 -6.59 -12.39 -4.05
CA SER A 255 -5.88 -13.66 -4.20
C SER A 255 -4.64 -13.73 -3.32
N GLN A 256 -4.19 -14.94 -3.00
CA GLN A 256 -2.92 -15.16 -2.33
C GLN A 256 -1.76 -14.71 -3.22
N ASN A 257 -0.93 -13.80 -2.72
CA ASN A 257 0.42 -13.56 -3.21
C ASN A 257 1.35 -14.52 -2.43
N PRO A 258 1.86 -15.59 -3.07
CA PRO A 258 2.72 -16.57 -2.38
C PRO A 258 4.05 -15.94 -1.97
N ASP A 259 4.59 -15.00 -2.74
CA ASP A 259 5.90 -14.40 -2.48
C ASP A 259 5.87 -13.41 -1.31
N ALA A 260 4.71 -12.80 -1.05
CA ALA A 260 4.48 -11.98 0.13
C ALA A 260 3.89 -12.78 1.31
N ASN A 261 3.46 -14.03 1.07
CA ASN A 261 2.60 -14.81 1.96
C ASN A 261 1.41 -13.99 2.51
N THR A 262 0.77 -13.19 1.64
CA THR A 262 -0.39 -12.35 2.00
C THR A 262 -1.47 -12.42 0.94
N LEU A 263 -2.73 -12.33 1.35
CA LEU A 263 -3.85 -12.04 0.44
C LEU A 263 -3.74 -10.58 -0.03
N GLN A 264 -3.80 -10.38 -1.35
CA GLN A 264 -3.67 -9.06 -1.97
C GLN A 264 -4.73 -8.85 -3.05
N PRO A 265 -5.18 -7.60 -3.30
CA PRO A 265 -6.02 -7.28 -4.42
C PRO A 265 -5.22 -7.51 -5.69
N THR A 266 -5.87 -8.19 -6.61
CA THR A 266 -5.32 -8.60 -7.88
C THR A 266 -6.21 -8.07 -8.97
N ARG A 267 -5.58 -7.48 -9.97
CA ARG A 267 -6.22 -7.10 -11.21
C ARG A 267 -5.81 -8.10 -12.28
N MET A 268 -6.78 -8.70 -12.96
CA MET A 268 -6.55 -9.74 -13.94
C MET A 268 -7.27 -9.44 -15.25
N TRP A 269 -6.55 -9.60 -16.34
CA TRP A 269 -7.10 -9.58 -17.69
C TRP A 269 -7.54 -10.97 -18.07
N LEU A 270 -8.79 -11.11 -18.48
CA LEU A 270 -9.36 -12.35 -19.00
C LEU A 270 -9.60 -12.22 -20.50
N LYS A 271 -9.19 -13.24 -21.25
CA LYS A 271 -9.43 -13.38 -22.69
C LYS A 271 -10.11 -14.72 -22.95
N VAL A 272 -11.22 -14.72 -23.68
CA VAL A 272 -11.87 -15.97 -24.12
C VAL A 272 -11.47 -16.32 -25.55
N TYR A 273 -11.22 -17.60 -25.78
CA TYR A 273 -11.08 -18.18 -27.11
C TYR A 273 -11.66 -19.60 -27.12
N ASP A 274 -12.61 -19.84 -28.03
CA ASP A 274 -13.41 -21.07 -28.08
C ASP A 274 -14.21 -21.27 -26.79
N GLU A 275 -13.99 -22.37 -26.05
CA GLU A 275 -14.65 -22.67 -24.76
C GLU A 275 -13.73 -22.38 -23.55
N TYR A 276 -12.56 -21.77 -23.78
CA TYR A 276 -11.52 -21.57 -22.76
C TYR A 276 -11.27 -20.09 -22.45
N VAL A 277 -11.03 -19.82 -21.17
CA VAL A 277 -10.63 -18.51 -20.64
C VAL A 277 -9.15 -18.57 -20.27
N PHE A 278 -8.40 -17.58 -20.75
CA PHE A 278 -6.99 -17.35 -20.47
C PHE A 278 -6.90 -16.09 -19.62
N GLY A 279 -6.21 -16.16 -18.48
CA GLY A 279 -6.07 -14.99 -17.62
C GLY A 279 -4.67 -14.82 -17.07
N TYR A 280 -4.25 -13.57 -17.00
CA TYR A 280 -3.01 -13.12 -16.36
C TYR A 280 -3.33 -11.88 -15.56
N GLY A 281 -2.85 -11.85 -14.32
CA GLY A 281 -3.06 -10.73 -13.44
C GLY A 281 -1.81 -10.34 -12.69
N TYR A 282 -1.91 -9.21 -12.04
CA TYR A 282 -0.88 -8.69 -11.16
C TYR A 282 -1.43 -8.23 -9.83
N HIS A 283 -0.61 -8.34 -8.80
CA HIS A 283 -0.94 -7.87 -7.47
C HIS A 283 -0.78 -6.35 -7.40
N LEU A 284 -1.82 -5.67 -6.93
CA LEU A 284 -1.86 -4.22 -6.88
C LEU A 284 -0.73 -3.63 -6.00
N PRO A 285 -0.45 -4.14 -4.78
CA PRO A 285 0.66 -3.66 -3.97
C PRO A 285 2.02 -3.80 -4.66
N ASP A 286 2.29 -4.94 -5.31
CA ASP A 286 3.56 -5.16 -6.01
C ASP A 286 3.71 -4.20 -7.20
N SER A 287 2.64 -3.99 -7.98
CA SER A 287 2.64 -3.04 -9.10
C SER A 287 2.89 -1.59 -8.67
N ARG A 288 2.39 -1.20 -7.48
CA ARG A 288 2.61 0.13 -6.89
C ARG A 288 4.09 0.34 -6.58
N ILE A 289 4.78 -0.67 -6.04
CA ILE A 289 6.21 -0.57 -5.73
C ILE A 289 7.06 -0.57 -6.98
N GLN A 290 6.78 -1.45 -7.94
CA GLN A 290 7.50 -1.47 -9.21
C GLN A 290 7.39 -0.10 -9.90
N SER A 291 6.20 0.48 -9.87
CA SER A 291 5.92 1.83 -10.38
C SER A 291 6.73 2.93 -9.68
N LEU A 292 6.89 2.86 -8.35
CA LEU A 292 7.71 3.83 -7.60
C LEU A 292 9.21 3.70 -7.87
N VAL A 293 9.71 2.46 -7.98
CA VAL A 293 11.10 2.20 -8.37
C VAL A 293 11.36 2.75 -9.76
N GLU A 294 10.42 2.55 -10.68
CA GLU A 294 10.51 3.09 -12.02
C GLU A 294 10.43 4.62 -12.03
N GLY A 295 9.59 5.25 -11.21
CA GLY A 295 9.58 6.70 -11.04
C GLY A 295 10.94 7.25 -10.57
N ALA A 296 11.57 6.60 -9.60
CA ALA A 296 12.92 6.96 -9.14
C ALA A 296 13.99 6.75 -10.23
N HIS A 297 13.82 5.72 -11.06
CA HIS A 297 14.66 5.47 -12.23
C HIS A 297 14.48 6.56 -13.30
N LEU A 298 13.26 6.94 -13.67
CA LEU A 298 12.98 8.05 -14.61
C LEU A 298 13.54 9.40 -14.11
N LEU A 299 13.47 9.63 -12.79
CA LEU A 299 14.10 10.80 -12.16
C LEU A 299 15.63 10.77 -12.33
N TYR A 300 16.26 9.60 -12.22
CA TYR A 300 17.68 9.41 -12.51
C TYR A 300 18.00 9.57 -14.00
N GLU A 301 17.18 9.06 -14.91
CA GLU A 301 17.39 9.27 -16.36
C GLU A 301 17.40 10.75 -16.73
N SER A 302 16.51 11.53 -16.11
CA SER A 302 16.39 12.97 -16.36
C SER A 302 17.46 13.83 -15.67
N ASN A 303 18.01 13.40 -14.52
CA ASN A 303 18.90 14.23 -13.69
C ASN A 303 20.28 13.61 -13.37
N SER A 304 20.54 12.37 -13.76
CA SER A 304 21.70 11.57 -13.33
C SER A 304 21.84 11.56 -11.79
N GLU A 305 23.05 11.56 -11.24
CA GLU A 305 23.27 11.51 -9.78
C GLU A 305 22.64 12.68 -9.00
N ALA A 306 22.27 13.79 -9.64
CA ALA A 306 21.51 14.86 -8.97
C ALA A 306 20.12 14.39 -8.52
N ALA A 307 19.58 13.31 -9.09
CA ALA A 307 18.36 12.67 -8.60
C ALA A 307 18.47 12.18 -7.15
N PHE A 308 19.67 11.84 -6.68
CA PHE A 308 19.86 11.32 -5.30
C PHE A 308 19.58 12.40 -4.25
N ASP A 309 19.96 13.65 -4.55
CA ASP A 309 19.64 14.82 -3.71
C ASP A 309 18.14 15.17 -3.78
N ILE A 310 17.48 14.92 -4.91
CA ILE A 310 16.03 15.13 -5.05
C ILE A 310 15.24 14.09 -4.25
N ILE A 311 15.69 12.83 -4.30
CA ILE A 311 15.09 11.71 -3.56
C ILE A 311 15.26 11.90 -2.06
N THR A 312 16.40 12.42 -1.60
CA THR A 312 16.73 12.43 -0.18
C THR A 312 16.27 13.74 0.47
N PRO A 313 15.31 13.70 1.41
CA PRO A 313 14.88 14.91 2.10
C PRO A 313 15.97 15.45 3.04
N GLU A 314 15.89 16.75 3.38
CA GLU A 314 16.84 17.37 4.32
C GLU A 314 16.71 16.82 5.75
N GLU A 315 15.48 16.52 6.17
CA GLU A 315 15.14 15.92 7.46
C GLU A 315 14.38 14.61 7.25
N ALA A 316 14.29 13.77 8.29
CA ALA A 316 13.51 12.54 8.20
C ALA A 316 12.06 12.87 7.84
N ALA A 317 11.54 12.23 6.80
CA ALA A 317 10.20 12.48 6.29
C ALA A 317 9.25 11.39 6.78
N HIS A 318 8.05 11.80 7.17
CA HIS A 318 6.87 10.94 7.15
C HIS A 318 6.43 10.84 5.69
N THR A 319 6.34 9.62 5.14
CA THR A 319 6.31 9.41 3.68
C THR A 319 5.06 8.70 3.16
N ASP A 320 3.99 8.61 3.98
CA ASP A 320 2.76 7.87 3.63
C ASP A 320 3.05 6.46 3.05
N ASP A 321 4.02 5.78 3.68
CA ASP A 321 4.52 4.40 3.46
C ASP A 321 5.42 4.11 2.24
N LEU A 322 5.55 5.00 1.27
CA LEU A 322 6.21 4.67 0.00
C LEU A 322 7.35 5.64 -0.32
N TYR A 323 8.59 5.15 -0.17
CA TYR A 323 9.77 5.96 -0.43
C TYR A 323 10.82 5.18 -1.23
N PRO A 324 11.54 5.85 -2.16
CA PRO A 324 12.67 5.26 -2.85
C PRO A 324 13.93 5.22 -1.97
N LEU A 325 14.73 4.19 -2.19
CA LEU A 325 16.05 3.93 -1.63
C LEU A 325 16.97 3.62 -2.81
N VAL A 326 18.16 4.23 -2.85
CA VAL A 326 19.17 3.90 -3.85
C VAL A 326 20.45 3.43 -3.17
N LEU A 327 20.96 2.29 -3.60
CA LEU A 327 22.21 1.70 -3.11
C LEU A 327 23.24 1.63 -4.23
N ASN A 328 24.52 1.85 -3.93
CA ASN A 328 25.58 1.48 -4.86
C ASN A 328 25.67 -0.05 -4.93
N PHE A 329 25.58 -0.63 -6.13
CA PHE A 329 25.56 -2.10 -6.30
C PHE A 329 26.85 -2.76 -5.79
N THR A 330 27.99 -2.09 -5.91
CA THR A 330 29.31 -2.65 -5.56
C THR A 330 29.64 -2.52 -4.08
N THR A 331 29.39 -1.36 -3.47
CA THR A 331 29.71 -1.11 -2.05
C THR A 331 28.55 -1.42 -1.11
N SER A 332 27.33 -1.54 -1.63
CA SER A 332 26.08 -1.64 -0.87
C SER A 332 25.83 -0.42 0.03
N GLU A 333 26.54 0.69 -0.19
CA GLU A 333 26.30 1.95 0.53
C GLU A 333 25.03 2.61 0.01
N THR A 334 24.23 3.13 0.94
CA THR A 334 23.04 3.94 0.65
C THR A 334 23.47 5.29 0.09
N VAL A 335 23.09 5.59 -1.15
CA VAL A 335 23.40 6.85 -1.84
C VAL A 335 22.23 7.82 -1.89
N ALA A 336 20.99 7.32 -1.76
CA ALA A 336 19.80 8.14 -1.60
C ALA A 336 18.78 7.41 -0.70
N HIS A 337 18.04 8.13 0.13
CA HIS A 337 17.01 7.50 0.97
C HIS A 337 15.85 8.46 1.25
N GLY A 338 14.66 8.14 0.75
CA GLY A 338 13.48 9.02 0.79
C GLY A 338 12.84 9.28 2.16
N ALA A 339 13.06 8.42 3.16
CA ALA A 339 12.55 8.66 4.53
C ALA A 339 13.63 8.95 5.60
N TYR A 340 14.84 8.40 5.48
CA TYR A 340 15.87 8.41 6.51
C TYR A 340 17.22 8.95 5.98
N PRO A 341 17.39 10.27 5.86
CA PRO A 341 18.61 10.87 5.32
C PRO A 341 19.87 10.57 6.17
N HIS A 342 19.70 10.25 7.45
CA HIS A 342 20.82 9.84 8.32
C HIS A 342 21.43 8.47 7.93
N LEU A 343 20.78 7.69 7.06
CA LEU A 343 21.30 6.41 6.55
C LEU A 343 22.23 6.58 5.35
N LEU A 344 22.42 7.79 4.81
CA LEU A 344 23.36 8.03 3.73
C LEU A 344 24.79 7.57 4.10
N GLY A 345 25.44 6.87 3.17
CA GLY A 345 26.77 6.29 3.36
C GLY A 345 26.81 5.05 4.26
N THR A 346 25.66 4.56 4.73
CA THR A 346 25.57 3.33 5.54
C THR A 346 25.21 2.12 4.68
N VAL A 347 25.56 0.93 5.18
CA VAL A 347 25.18 -0.36 4.58
C VAL A 347 24.05 -0.99 5.40
N PRO A 348 22.94 -1.45 4.80
CA PRO A 348 21.77 -1.99 5.50
C PRO A 348 22.00 -3.41 6.07
N THR A 349 22.98 -3.54 6.97
CA THR A 349 23.48 -4.83 7.51
C THR A 349 22.51 -5.56 8.44
N THR A 350 21.53 -4.84 9.01
CA THR A 350 20.51 -5.37 9.94
C THR A 350 19.12 -5.49 9.30
N SER A 351 18.98 -5.11 8.03
CA SER A 351 17.71 -5.11 7.32
C SER A 351 17.84 -5.87 6.00
N LEU A 352 18.08 -5.20 4.88
CA LEU A 352 18.14 -5.82 3.55
C LEU A 352 19.23 -6.91 3.44
N HIS A 353 20.37 -6.78 4.13
CA HIS A 353 21.39 -7.83 4.12
C HIS A 353 21.06 -9.03 5.00
N GLN A 354 20.08 -8.87 5.89
CA GLN A 354 19.44 -9.93 6.67
C GLN A 354 18.03 -10.15 6.14
N ALA A 355 17.83 -10.01 4.83
CA ALA A 355 16.58 -10.34 4.19
C ALA A 355 16.30 -11.83 4.27
N ASP A 356 15.20 -12.21 3.65
CA ASP A 356 14.73 -13.57 3.58
C ASP A 356 15.76 -14.60 3.10
N ARG A 357 16.70 -14.18 2.25
CA ARG A 357 17.83 -14.97 1.79
C ARG A 357 19.11 -14.14 1.82
N PRO A 358 20.30 -14.78 1.76
CA PRO A 358 21.57 -14.06 1.87
C PRO A 358 21.73 -13.00 0.77
N TRP A 359 22.24 -11.81 1.14
CA TRP A 359 22.48 -10.70 0.20
C TRP A 359 23.21 -11.08 -1.10
N PRO A 360 24.26 -11.93 -1.10
CA PRO A 360 24.92 -12.33 -2.34
C PRO A 360 24.01 -13.04 -3.34
N GLN A 361 22.98 -13.75 -2.85
CA GLN A 361 21.99 -14.40 -3.70
C GLN A 361 21.07 -13.37 -4.37
N ILE A 362 20.59 -12.39 -3.60
CA ILE A 362 19.76 -11.28 -4.14
C ILE A 362 20.55 -10.51 -5.23
N GLN A 363 21.85 -10.30 -5.03
CA GLN A 363 22.71 -9.68 -6.04
C GLN A 363 22.88 -10.52 -7.31
N GLU A 364 22.95 -11.85 -7.19
CA GLU A 364 23.04 -12.76 -8.33
C GLU A 364 21.76 -12.73 -9.17
N GLU A 365 20.60 -12.68 -8.52
CA GLU A 365 19.29 -12.53 -9.18
C GLU A 365 19.19 -11.21 -9.95
N MET A 366 19.54 -10.08 -9.33
CA MET A 366 19.57 -8.77 -10.03
C MET A 366 20.52 -8.74 -11.23
N LEU A 367 21.63 -9.48 -11.18
CA LEU A 367 22.56 -9.59 -12.31
C LEU A 367 22.02 -10.48 -13.43
N ALA A 368 21.19 -11.47 -13.10
CA ALA A 368 20.59 -12.39 -14.07
C ALA A 368 19.39 -11.76 -14.76
N ASP A 369 18.50 -11.15 -13.98
CA ASP A 369 17.15 -10.77 -14.41
C ASP A 369 16.97 -9.25 -14.52
N GLY A 370 17.89 -8.46 -13.93
CA GLY A 370 17.81 -7.00 -13.86
C GLY A 370 17.09 -6.49 -12.62
N ASP A 371 16.42 -7.36 -11.88
CA ASP A 371 15.68 -7.02 -10.66
C ASP A 371 15.66 -8.18 -9.65
N ALA A 372 15.10 -7.92 -8.47
CA ALA A 372 14.82 -8.92 -7.44
C ALA A 372 13.76 -8.40 -6.45
N TRP A 373 13.08 -9.32 -5.77
CA TRP A 373 12.24 -9.02 -4.59
C TRP A 373 12.90 -9.49 -3.31
N ALA A 374 12.88 -8.69 -2.24
CA ALA A 374 13.40 -9.09 -0.94
C ALA A 374 12.46 -8.69 0.19
N SER A 375 12.22 -9.61 1.12
CA SER A 375 11.45 -9.37 2.33
C SER A 375 12.37 -9.32 3.55
N TYR A 376 12.23 -8.32 4.41
CA TYR A 376 13.03 -8.12 5.62
C TYR A 376 12.27 -7.29 6.64
N VAL A 377 12.65 -7.35 7.91
CA VAL A 377 12.08 -6.45 8.91
C VAL A 377 12.78 -5.09 8.86
N PHE A 378 12.01 -4.01 8.90
CA PHE A 378 12.55 -2.66 8.94
C PHE A 378 11.64 -1.75 9.75
N LYS A 379 12.21 -0.63 10.18
CA LYS A 379 11.48 0.37 10.96
C LYS A 379 10.59 1.20 10.04
N ASN A 380 9.28 1.08 10.21
CA ASN A 380 8.31 1.92 9.52
C ASN A 380 8.46 3.37 10.02
N PRO A 381 8.72 4.35 9.12
CA PRO A 381 8.95 5.76 9.50
C PRO A 381 7.71 6.41 10.10
N ASP A 382 6.52 5.91 9.78
CA ASP A 382 5.28 6.54 10.19
C ASP A 382 4.81 6.02 11.55
N THR A 383 4.86 4.71 11.76
CA THR A 383 4.49 4.09 13.06
C THR A 383 5.65 4.02 14.05
N ASN A 384 6.89 4.21 13.59
CA ASN A 384 8.13 4.01 14.36
C ASN A 384 8.32 2.56 14.88
N THR A 385 7.61 1.57 14.31
CA THR A 385 7.63 0.16 14.71
C THR A 385 8.42 -0.74 13.75
N ILE A 386 8.91 -1.87 14.23
CA ILE A 386 9.57 -2.87 13.37
C ILE A 386 8.51 -3.75 12.70
N GLN A 387 8.41 -3.64 11.37
CA GLN A 387 7.41 -4.35 10.58
C GLN A 387 8.09 -5.11 9.43
N LEU A 388 7.41 -6.15 8.92
CA LEU A 388 7.87 -6.87 7.75
C LEU A 388 7.65 -5.99 6.51
N LYS A 389 8.73 -5.72 5.80
CA LYS A 389 8.77 -4.93 4.59
C LYS A 389 9.13 -5.81 3.40
N ARG A 390 8.38 -5.69 2.31
CA ARG A 390 8.70 -6.31 1.02
C ARG A 390 9.15 -5.23 0.05
N THR A 391 10.32 -5.43 -0.56
CA THR A 391 11.01 -4.42 -1.37
C THR A 391 11.32 -4.99 -2.75
N TYR A 392 10.98 -4.25 -3.80
CA TYR A 392 11.45 -4.50 -5.16
C TYR A 392 12.77 -3.76 -5.36
N LEU A 393 13.73 -4.40 -6.02
CA LEU A 393 15.06 -3.90 -6.30
C LEU A 393 15.30 -4.01 -7.79
N GLN A 394 15.68 -2.92 -8.44
CA GLN A 394 15.99 -2.88 -9.87
C GLN A 394 17.42 -2.37 -10.06
N LEU A 395 18.24 -3.13 -10.80
CA LEU A 395 19.63 -2.79 -11.09
C LEU A 395 19.70 -1.93 -12.35
N HIS A 396 20.20 -0.70 -12.21
CA HIS A 396 20.43 0.20 -13.33
C HIS A 396 21.70 1.03 -13.12
N ASP A 397 22.56 1.11 -14.13
CA ASP A 397 23.79 1.92 -14.14
C ASP A 397 24.71 1.77 -12.91
N GLY A 398 24.79 0.55 -12.36
CA GLY A 398 25.60 0.25 -11.16
C GLY A 398 24.97 0.71 -9.84
N TYR A 399 23.72 1.15 -9.87
CA TYR A 399 22.89 1.48 -8.73
C TYR A 399 21.71 0.50 -8.62
N ILE A 400 21.25 0.27 -7.39
CA ILE A 400 20.05 -0.49 -7.11
C ILE A 400 18.98 0.52 -6.70
N PHE A 401 17.97 0.70 -7.54
CA PHE A 401 16.78 1.46 -7.21
C PHE A 401 15.81 0.54 -6.50
N ALA A 402 15.34 0.95 -5.33
CA ALA A 402 14.50 0.11 -4.51
C ALA A 402 13.39 0.89 -3.84
N SER A 403 12.25 0.26 -3.68
CA SER A 403 11.16 0.75 -2.84
C SER A 403 10.39 -0.46 -2.33
N GLY A 404 9.55 -0.27 -1.33
CA GLY A 404 8.82 -1.37 -0.73
C GLY A 404 7.71 -0.90 0.18
N TYR A 405 6.73 -1.77 0.40
CA TYR A 405 5.63 -1.56 1.34
C TYR A 405 5.84 -2.38 2.61
N TYR A 406 5.28 -1.88 3.71
CA TYR A 406 5.08 -2.68 4.91
C TYR A 406 3.82 -3.52 4.75
N LEU A 407 3.90 -4.80 5.10
CA LEU A 407 2.77 -5.73 4.93
C LEU A 407 1.50 -5.29 5.67
N PRO A 408 1.57 -4.78 6.92
CA PRO A 408 0.39 -4.22 7.60
C PRO A 408 -0.32 -3.14 6.80
N ASP A 409 0.44 -2.16 6.29
CA ASP A 409 -0.11 -1.05 5.51
C ASP A 409 -0.69 -1.54 4.19
N ALA A 410 0.02 -2.43 3.48
CA ALA A 410 -0.44 -3.02 2.23
C ALA A 410 -1.74 -3.81 2.40
N ARG A 411 -1.93 -4.53 3.52
CA ARG A 411 -3.17 -5.25 3.85
C ARG A 411 -4.35 -4.29 4.04
N VAL A 412 -4.14 -3.15 4.69
CA VAL A 412 -5.21 -2.15 4.90
C VAL A 412 -5.52 -1.37 3.64
N GLN A 413 -4.51 -0.91 2.91
CA GLN A 413 -4.70 -0.23 1.63
C GLN A 413 -5.43 -1.14 0.64
N ALA A 414 -5.10 -2.44 0.64
CA ALA A 414 -5.76 -3.43 -0.18
C ALA A 414 -7.28 -3.51 0.00
N GLU A 415 -7.73 -3.51 1.25
CA GLU A 415 -9.16 -3.54 1.59
C GLU A 415 -9.89 -2.31 1.05
N VAL A 416 -9.29 -1.14 1.21
CA VAL A 416 -9.84 0.12 0.72
C VAL A 416 -9.84 0.15 -0.81
N ASP A 417 -8.75 -0.26 -1.45
CA ASP A 417 -8.61 -0.30 -2.91
C ASP A 417 -9.68 -1.22 -3.53
N LEU A 418 -9.93 -2.39 -2.92
CA LEU A 418 -10.99 -3.29 -3.39
C LEU A 418 -12.38 -2.68 -3.23
N ALA A 419 -12.67 -2.01 -2.11
CA ALA A 419 -13.95 -1.37 -1.88
C ALA A 419 -14.20 -0.20 -2.85
N VAL A 420 -13.17 0.59 -3.15
CA VAL A 420 -13.19 1.66 -4.15
C VAL A 420 -13.41 1.09 -5.54
N ALA A 421 -12.67 0.06 -5.93
CA ALA A 421 -12.87 -0.64 -7.21
C ALA A 421 -14.30 -1.20 -7.32
N GLY A 422 -14.84 -1.75 -6.23
CA GLY A 422 -16.22 -2.16 -6.10
C GLY A 422 -17.21 -1.04 -6.40
N TYR A 423 -17.02 0.11 -5.76
CA TYR A 423 -17.87 1.27 -5.96
C TYR A 423 -17.74 1.88 -7.37
N ARG A 424 -16.53 1.91 -7.95
CA ARG A 424 -16.32 2.35 -9.34
C ARG A 424 -17.06 1.48 -10.35
N SER A 425 -17.06 0.17 -10.12
CA SER A 425 -17.69 -0.82 -11.01
C SER A 425 -19.21 -0.89 -10.86
N LEU A 426 -19.74 -0.85 -9.63
CA LEU A 426 -21.14 -1.15 -9.32
C LEU A 426 -21.91 0.01 -8.69
N GLY A 427 -21.26 1.14 -8.41
CA GLY A 427 -21.86 2.22 -7.63
C GLY A 427 -22.27 1.75 -6.23
N LYS A 428 -23.41 2.25 -5.74
CA LYS A 428 -23.93 1.93 -4.38
C LYS A 428 -24.32 0.47 -4.18
N ASP A 429 -24.47 -0.31 -5.25
CA ASP A 429 -24.75 -1.75 -5.13
C ASP A 429 -23.56 -2.49 -4.50
N SER A 430 -22.34 -1.93 -4.55
CA SER A 430 -21.16 -2.50 -3.88
C SER A 430 -21.26 -2.48 -2.34
N PHE A 431 -22.13 -1.64 -1.77
CA PHE A 431 -22.28 -1.52 -0.30
C PHE A 431 -22.80 -2.82 0.32
N GLU A 432 -23.60 -3.60 -0.40
CA GLU A 432 -24.07 -4.90 0.09
C GLU A 432 -22.90 -5.86 0.27
N SER A 433 -21.93 -5.83 -0.63
CA SER A 433 -20.71 -6.64 -0.51
C SER A 433 -19.90 -6.21 0.71
N VAL A 434 -19.69 -4.91 0.92
CA VAL A 434 -18.99 -4.40 2.12
C VAL A 434 -19.68 -4.81 3.42
N ASN A 435 -21.01 -4.69 3.49
CA ASN A 435 -21.79 -5.09 4.67
C ASN A 435 -21.78 -6.61 4.95
N ARG A 436 -21.42 -7.43 3.95
CA ARG A 436 -21.22 -8.87 4.12
C ARG A 436 -19.78 -9.22 4.52
N GLY A 437 -18.89 -8.23 4.63
CA GLY A 437 -17.49 -8.43 4.96
C GLY A 437 -16.65 -8.94 3.77
N ILE A 438 -16.85 -8.42 2.55
CA ILE A 438 -15.85 -8.64 1.49
C ILE A 438 -14.49 -8.13 1.96
N GLY A 439 -13.42 -8.86 1.65
CA GLY A 439 -12.09 -8.54 2.13
C GLY A 439 -11.36 -9.70 2.82
N LEU A 440 -10.34 -9.35 3.59
CA LEU A 440 -9.60 -10.19 4.54
C LEU A 440 -10.51 -10.70 5.68
N GLY A 441 -11.54 -9.93 6.04
CA GLY A 441 -12.66 -10.40 6.88
C GLY A 441 -12.29 -10.77 8.33
N ASP A 442 -11.24 -10.19 8.89
CA ASP A 442 -10.82 -10.43 10.29
C ASP A 442 -11.21 -9.27 11.23
N ASP A 443 -11.04 -9.50 12.55
CA ASP A 443 -11.44 -8.55 13.61
C ASP A 443 -10.67 -7.22 13.59
N ALA A 444 -9.60 -7.11 12.79
CA ALA A 444 -8.73 -5.94 12.72
C ALA A 444 -8.88 -5.18 11.39
N HIS A 445 -9.07 -5.89 10.26
CA HIS A 445 -9.02 -5.35 8.90
C HIS A 445 -10.41 -5.38 8.23
N TYR A 446 -11.24 -4.38 8.53
CA TYR A 446 -12.57 -4.26 7.93
C TYR A 446 -12.80 -2.88 7.30
N VAL A 447 -13.47 -2.87 6.15
CA VAL A 447 -13.81 -1.63 5.45
C VAL A 447 -15.04 -0.97 6.07
N SER A 448 -14.98 0.34 6.24
CA SER A 448 -16.12 1.21 6.47
C SER A 448 -16.20 2.29 5.40
N ILE A 449 -17.42 2.54 4.92
CA ILE A 449 -17.74 3.61 3.98
C ILE A 449 -18.60 4.63 4.73
N LEU A 450 -18.19 5.88 4.70
CA LEU A 450 -18.86 6.98 5.38
C LEU A 450 -19.15 8.12 4.41
N THR A 451 -20.22 8.86 4.69
CA THR A 451 -20.35 10.22 4.15
C THR A 451 -19.26 11.12 4.75
N GLN A 452 -18.95 12.25 4.10
CA GLN A 452 -18.14 13.32 4.72
C GLN A 452 -18.73 13.94 6.01
N THR A 453 -19.92 13.52 6.44
CA THR A 453 -20.54 13.90 7.72
C THR A 453 -20.43 12.82 8.79
N GLY A 454 -19.81 11.68 8.48
CA GLY A 454 -19.44 10.64 9.45
C GLY A 454 -20.54 9.61 9.64
N THR A 455 -21.62 9.74 8.88
CA THR A 455 -22.62 8.70 8.78
C THR A 455 -22.03 7.53 8.00
N ILE A 456 -21.85 6.40 8.69
CA ILE A 456 -21.52 5.11 8.07
C ILE A 456 -22.68 4.70 7.15
N VAL A 457 -22.37 4.45 5.88
CA VAL A 457 -23.32 3.98 4.85
C VAL A 457 -23.13 2.50 4.50
N ALA A 458 -21.94 1.96 4.77
CA ALA A 458 -21.65 0.52 4.74
C ALA A 458 -20.49 0.21 5.68
N SER A 459 -20.48 -0.95 6.33
CA SER A 459 -19.34 -1.39 7.15
C SER A 459 -19.30 -2.90 7.28
N GLY A 460 -18.10 -3.46 7.15
CA GLY A 460 -17.80 -4.86 7.44
C GLY A 460 -17.47 -5.14 8.91
N ALA A 461 -17.62 -4.15 9.80
CA ALA A 461 -17.28 -4.30 11.21
C ALA A 461 -18.07 -5.43 11.91
N PRO A 462 -17.47 -6.12 12.90
CA PRO A 462 -18.15 -7.17 13.66
C PRO A 462 -19.49 -6.71 14.27
N LEU A 463 -20.46 -7.62 14.32
CA LEU A 463 -21.81 -7.32 14.86
C LEU A 463 -21.74 -6.81 16.31
N GLY A 464 -22.27 -5.60 16.54
CA GLY A 464 -22.27 -4.94 17.85
C GLY A 464 -21.11 -3.97 18.06
N TYR A 465 -20.16 -3.92 17.12
CA TYR A 465 -19.09 -2.94 17.04
C TYR A 465 -19.35 -2.06 15.82
N VAL A 466 -20.12 -0.98 15.99
CA VAL A 466 -20.13 0.14 15.05
C VAL A 466 -19.36 1.22 15.77
N GLU A 467 -18.09 1.41 15.42
CA GLU A 467 -17.25 2.43 16.05
C GLU A 467 -17.99 3.77 15.97
N ASP A 468 -18.25 4.40 17.12
CA ASP A 468 -18.59 5.81 17.13
C ASP A 468 -17.36 6.53 16.57
N VAL A 469 -17.54 7.21 15.45
CA VAL A 469 -16.46 7.59 14.55
C VAL A 469 -15.76 8.87 15.05
N GLY A 470 -15.63 9.03 16.36
CA GLY A 470 -15.14 10.22 17.07
C GLY A 470 -13.67 10.57 16.83
N GLY A 471 -13.03 9.99 15.81
CA GLY A 471 -11.64 10.23 15.41
C GLY A 471 -11.38 10.14 13.90
N LEU A 472 -12.37 9.77 13.06
CA LEU A 472 -12.26 10.06 11.63
C LEU A 472 -12.49 11.57 11.42
N PRO A 473 -12.09 12.14 10.28
CA PRO A 473 -12.31 13.55 9.99
C PRO A 473 -13.79 13.92 9.84
N VAL A 474 -14.57 13.91 10.93
CA VAL A 474 -16.03 14.04 10.87
C VAL A 474 -16.67 14.66 12.12
N GLY A 475 -17.30 15.81 11.92
CA GLY A 475 -17.92 16.65 12.94
C GLY A 475 -17.70 18.14 12.63
N ALA A 476 -18.53 19.04 13.17
CA ALA A 476 -18.74 20.41 12.69
C ALA A 476 -17.54 21.39 12.73
N ASP A 477 -16.35 20.97 13.17
CA ASP A 477 -15.14 21.78 13.14
C ASP A 477 -14.02 21.08 12.36
N ARG A 478 -14.24 20.98 11.04
CA ARG A 478 -13.30 20.41 10.05
C ARG A 478 -11.92 21.10 10.04
N SER A 479 -11.82 22.31 10.59
CA SER A 479 -10.60 23.12 10.68
C SER A 479 -9.63 22.72 11.80
N GLN A 480 -10.02 21.79 12.67
CA GLN A 480 -9.23 21.36 13.83
C GLN A 480 -8.47 20.04 13.58
N LEU A 481 -8.64 19.42 12.41
CA LEU A 481 -7.95 18.19 12.02
C LEU A 481 -6.81 18.54 11.08
N LEU A 482 -5.58 18.32 11.52
CA LEU A 482 -4.36 18.55 10.73
C LEU A 482 -4.44 17.90 9.32
N LEU A 483 -5.13 16.76 9.22
CA LEU A 483 -5.17 15.89 8.03
C LEU A 483 -6.23 16.27 6.97
N HIS A 484 -7.12 17.24 7.23
CA HIS A 484 -8.20 17.54 6.27
C HIS A 484 -7.67 18.15 4.97
N THR A 485 -6.62 18.97 5.07
CA THR A 485 -5.95 19.57 3.91
C THR A 485 -5.36 18.47 3.04
N ASP A 486 -4.59 17.54 3.62
CA ASP A 486 -3.96 16.44 2.90
C ASP A 486 -4.99 15.53 2.22
N LEU A 487 -6.09 15.20 2.91
CA LEU A 487 -7.16 14.40 2.31
C LEU A 487 -7.85 15.10 1.12
N VAL A 488 -7.97 16.43 1.15
CA VAL A 488 -8.55 17.22 0.04
C VAL A 488 -7.54 17.39 -1.10
N GLU A 489 -6.26 17.51 -0.79
CA GLU A 489 -5.18 17.72 -1.78
C GLU A 489 -4.71 16.43 -2.44
N ALA A 490 -4.58 15.33 -1.69
CA ALA A 490 -4.06 14.06 -2.17
C ALA A 490 -5.16 13.02 -2.45
N GLY A 491 -6.39 13.23 -1.96
CA GLY A 491 -7.50 12.28 -2.08
C GLY A 491 -7.40 11.08 -1.13
N SER A 492 -6.30 10.96 -0.38
CA SER A 492 -6.07 9.89 0.60
C SER A 492 -5.15 10.34 1.71
N VAL A 493 -5.24 9.71 2.89
CA VAL A 493 -4.35 10.01 4.02
C VAL A 493 -4.26 8.83 4.99
N TRP A 494 -3.08 8.63 5.59
CA TRP A 494 -2.93 7.83 6.80
C TRP A 494 -3.24 8.65 8.04
N PHE A 495 -3.92 8.05 9.00
CA PHE A 495 -4.10 8.67 10.30
C PHE A 495 -3.93 7.65 11.42
N GLU A 496 -3.47 8.14 12.56
CA GLU A 496 -3.30 7.35 13.78
C GLU A 496 -4.17 7.96 14.88
N SER A 497 -4.85 7.11 15.64
CA SER A 497 -5.69 7.53 16.75
C SER A 497 -5.80 6.44 17.80
N LEU A 498 -6.10 6.84 19.03
CA LEU A 498 -6.35 5.94 20.14
C LEU A 498 -7.76 5.33 20.03
N PHE A 499 -7.85 4.00 20.08
CA PHE A 499 -9.12 3.26 20.11
C PHE A 499 -9.04 2.12 21.12
N THR A 500 -10.18 1.79 21.74
CA THR A 500 -10.31 0.58 22.54
C THR A 500 -10.27 -0.65 21.63
N ASN A 501 -9.21 -1.45 21.70
CA ASN A 501 -9.15 -2.71 20.97
C ASN A 501 -10.20 -3.67 21.57
N PRO A 502 -11.21 -4.13 20.79
CA PRO A 502 -12.27 -5.02 21.29
C PRO A 502 -11.73 -6.32 21.88
N ALA A 503 -10.58 -6.77 21.40
CA ALA A 503 -10.01 -8.06 21.75
C ALA A 503 -9.15 -8.01 23.02
N THR A 504 -8.69 -6.83 23.45
CA THR A 504 -7.96 -6.65 24.72
C THR A 504 -8.77 -5.86 25.76
N GLY A 505 -9.74 -5.07 25.31
CA GLY A 505 -10.47 -4.10 26.15
C GLY A 505 -9.61 -2.92 26.60
N THR A 506 -8.44 -2.70 26.00
CA THR A 506 -7.51 -1.62 26.34
C THR A 506 -7.36 -0.63 25.20
N GLU A 507 -7.06 0.62 25.54
CA GLU A 507 -6.68 1.63 24.56
C GLU A 507 -5.38 1.26 23.85
N GLN A 508 -5.41 1.30 22.52
CA GLN A 508 -4.28 1.00 21.64
C GLN A 508 -4.28 1.96 20.44
N THR A 509 -3.09 2.21 19.88
CA THR A 509 -2.99 3.01 18.65
C THR A 509 -3.50 2.19 17.47
N LYS A 510 -4.48 2.73 16.76
CA LYS A 510 -4.98 2.21 15.49
C LYS A 510 -4.46 3.12 14.38
N ARG A 511 -3.78 2.53 13.41
CA ARG A 511 -3.39 3.19 12.15
C ARG A 511 -4.44 2.87 11.10
N SER A 512 -4.83 3.84 10.30
CA SER A 512 -5.96 3.71 9.39
C SER A 512 -5.75 4.51 8.11
N TRP A 513 -6.08 3.88 6.99
CA TRP A 513 -6.04 4.48 5.67
C TRP A 513 -7.42 5.04 5.34
N VAL A 514 -7.47 6.28 4.85
CA VAL A 514 -8.71 6.94 4.42
C VAL A 514 -8.55 7.37 2.98
N TYR A 515 -9.55 7.06 2.16
CA TYR A 515 -9.62 7.43 0.75
C TYR A 515 -10.92 8.18 0.47
N LEU A 516 -10.83 9.35 -0.14
CA LEU A 516 -11.97 10.18 -0.52
C LEU A 516 -12.31 9.99 -2.01
N TYR A 517 -13.50 9.47 -2.28
CA TYR A 517 -14.00 9.29 -3.64
C TYR A 517 -15.52 9.49 -3.73
N ASP A 518 -15.97 10.28 -4.71
CA ASP A 518 -17.40 10.59 -4.93
C ASP A 518 -18.13 11.05 -3.65
N ASP A 519 -17.51 11.98 -2.91
CA ASP A 519 -17.98 12.49 -1.61
C ASP A 519 -18.16 11.44 -0.49
N LEU A 520 -17.55 10.26 -0.65
CA LEU A 520 -17.51 9.19 0.34
C LEU A 520 -16.09 8.96 0.84
N LEU A 521 -15.97 8.64 2.12
CA LEU A 521 -14.75 8.21 2.78
C LEU A 521 -14.76 6.68 2.86
N PHE A 522 -13.77 6.04 2.25
CA PHE A 522 -13.49 4.62 2.38
C PHE A 522 -12.33 4.46 3.34
N THR A 523 -12.48 3.63 4.37
CA THR A 523 -11.43 3.46 5.36
C THR A 523 -11.36 2.04 5.91
N SER A 524 -10.15 1.63 6.24
CA SER A 524 -9.81 0.42 6.99
C SER A 524 -8.57 0.73 7.84
N GLY A 525 -8.26 -0.11 8.82
CA GLY A 525 -7.11 0.11 9.70
C GLY A 525 -6.63 -1.16 10.37
N TYR A 526 -5.62 -1.02 11.23
CA TYR A 526 -5.12 -2.08 12.10
C TYR A 526 -4.64 -1.49 13.42
N TYR A 527 -4.66 -2.30 14.49
CA TYR A 527 -4.00 -1.95 15.75
C TYR A 527 -2.51 -2.20 15.62
N ILE A 528 -1.68 -1.18 15.86
CA ILE A 528 -0.22 -1.26 15.68
C ILE A 528 0.39 -2.49 16.39
N PRO A 529 0.08 -2.77 17.67
CA PRO A 529 0.66 -3.93 18.36
C PRO A 529 0.26 -5.29 17.75
N ASP A 530 -0.97 -5.41 17.25
CA ASP A 530 -1.45 -6.64 16.60
C ASP A 530 -0.67 -6.85 15.27
N SER A 531 -0.45 -5.77 14.52
CA SER A 531 0.25 -5.82 13.22
C SER A 531 1.76 -6.10 13.35
N GLU A 532 2.42 -5.60 14.39
CA GLU A 532 3.84 -5.91 14.66
C GLU A 532 4.02 -7.39 14.99
N VAL A 533 3.10 -7.95 15.78
CA VAL A 533 3.10 -9.38 16.08
C VAL A 533 2.95 -10.22 14.83
N GLN A 534 1.98 -9.87 13.97
CA GLN A 534 1.79 -10.56 12.70
C GLN A 534 3.03 -10.46 11.81
N SER A 535 3.67 -9.28 11.74
CA SER A 535 4.92 -9.08 11.01
C SER A 535 6.05 -10.00 11.47
N VAL A 536 6.19 -10.22 12.78
CA VAL A 536 7.20 -11.16 13.33
C VAL A 536 6.87 -12.62 12.95
N VAL A 537 5.59 -12.99 12.95
CA VAL A 537 5.15 -14.33 12.52
C VAL A 537 5.38 -14.53 11.04
N ASP A 538 4.96 -13.58 10.20
CA ASP A 538 5.14 -13.61 8.75
C ASP A 538 6.63 -13.72 8.39
N ARG A 539 7.49 -12.99 9.11
CA ARG A 539 8.94 -13.07 8.95
C ARG A 539 9.47 -14.46 9.32
N ALA A 540 8.98 -15.06 10.40
CA ALA A 540 9.41 -16.39 10.82
C ALA A 540 8.99 -17.49 9.84
N VAL A 541 7.80 -17.36 9.24
CA VAL A 541 7.32 -18.23 8.16
C VAL A 541 8.22 -18.09 6.93
N PHE A 542 8.51 -16.86 6.51
CA PHE A 542 9.41 -16.61 5.37
C PHE A 542 10.76 -17.30 5.58
N LEU A 543 11.38 -17.10 6.75
CA LEU A 543 12.66 -17.74 7.07
C LEU A 543 12.58 -19.27 6.99
N TYR A 544 11.47 -19.86 7.44
CA TYR A 544 11.24 -21.31 7.34
C TYR A 544 11.08 -21.78 5.90
N GLU A 545 10.30 -21.09 5.08
CA GLU A 545 10.10 -21.45 3.67
C GLU A 545 11.43 -21.48 2.89
N ASN A 546 12.36 -20.59 3.25
CA ASN A 546 13.68 -20.50 2.62
C ASN A 546 14.72 -21.48 3.18
N GLU A 547 14.78 -21.64 4.50
CA GLU A 547 15.87 -22.36 5.18
C GLU A 547 15.47 -23.74 5.72
N GLY A 548 14.18 -24.09 5.62
CA GLY A 548 13.57 -25.25 6.24
C GLY A 548 13.77 -25.28 7.75
N ASP A 549 13.98 -26.48 8.30
CA ASP A 549 14.21 -26.68 9.74
C ASP A 549 15.42 -25.89 10.31
N THR A 550 16.37 -25.44 9.46
CA THR A 550 17.51 -24.60 9.89
C THR A 550 17.02 -23.27 10.48
N ALA A 551 15.87 -22.77 10.05
CA ALA A 551 15.26 -21.55 10.58
C ALA A 551 15.02 -21.62 12.10
N PHE A 552 14.75 -22.81 12.66
CA PHE A 552 14.49 -22.97 14.09
C PHE A 552 15.72 -22.65 14.96
N ASP A 553 16.91 -23.02 14.47
CA ASP A 553 18.19 -22.66 15.10
C ASP A 553 18.51 -21.17 14.92
N MET A 554 18.09 -20.56 13.80
CA MET A 554 18.25 -19.12 13.57
C MET A 554 17.35 -18.28 14.48
N ILE A 555 16.12 -18.73 14.70
CA ILE A 555 15.15 -18.11 15.62
C ILE A 555 15.62 -18.21 17.08
N THR A 556 16.19 -19.36 17.48
CA THR A 556 16.46 -19.65 18.89
C THR A 556 17.81 -19.07 19.33
N PRO A 557 17.86 -18.08 20.24
CA PRO A 557 19.12 -17.52 20.71
C PRO A 557 19.89 -18.54 21.57
N LYS A 558 21.21 -18.39 21.65
CA LYS A 558 22.07 -19.32 22.43
C LYS A 558 21.90 -19.19 23.95
N VAL A 559 21.45 -18.02 24.41
CA VAL A 559 21.17 -17.69 25.81
C VAL A 559 19.83 -16.95 25.86
N PRO A 560 19.15 -16.93 27.01
CA PRO A 560 17.94 -16.12 27.15
C PRO A 560 18.20 -14.67 26.73
N ALA A 561 17.32 -14.14 25.88
CA ALA A 561 17.38 -12.75 25.44
C ALA A 561 16.48 -11.90 26.33
N SER A 562 17.00 -10.77 26.83
CA SER A 562 16.14 -9.65 27.23
C SER A 562 15.80 -8.92 25.93
N THR A 563 14.51 -8.88 25.63
CA THR A 563 13.95 -8.31 24.40
C THR A 563 12.68 -7.57 24.77
N ASP A 564 12.47 -6.48 24.04
CA ASP A 564 11.42 -5.47 24.04
C ASP A 564 10.03 -5.99 23.61
N ALA A 565 9.65 -7.17 24.08
CA ALA A 565 8.30 -7.79 24.07
C ALA A 565 7.91 -8.68 22.87
N LEU A 566 8.51 -8.52 21.68
CA LEU A 566 8.15 -9.30 20.48
C LEU A 566 9.22 -10.33 20.12
N TYR A 567 8.85 -11.61 20.09
CA TYR A 567 9.75 -12.69 19.71
C TYR A 567 8.99 -13.87 19.10
N PRO A 568 9.55 -14.53 18.06
CA PRO A 568 8.94 -15.69 17.46
C PRO A 568 9.03 -16.93 18.37
N LEU A 569 8.00 -17.75 18.34
CA LEU A 569 7.84 -19.06 18.96
C LEU A 569 7.34 -20.00 17.87
N VAL A 570 7.86 -21.22 17.81
CA VAL A 570 7.36 -22.24 16.87
C VAL A 570 7.03 -23.51 17.65
N LEU A 571 5.82 -24.04 17.45
CA LEU A 571 5.35 -25.30 18.04
C LEU A 571 5.15 -26.35 16.94
N ASN A 572 5.44 -27.61 17.21
CA ASN A 572 4.96 -28.70 16.37
C ASN A 572 3.43 -28.85 16.56
N PHE A 573 2.65 -28.79 15.47
CA PHE A 573 1.18 -28.82 15.57
C PHE A 573 0.64 -30.12 16.17
N THR A 574 1.32 -31.25 15.93
CA THR A 574 0.87 -32.58 16.37
C THR A 574 1.24 -32.87 17.82
N THR A 575 2.47 -32.54 18.24
CA THR A 575 2.97 -32.85 19.59
C THR A 575 2.81 -31.69 20.58
N SER A 576 2.56 -30.48 20.09
CA SER A 576 2.61 -29.21 20.84
C SER A 576 3.97 -28.91 21.47
N GLU A 577 5.04 -29.62 21.06
CA GLU A 577 6.39 -29.34 21.54
C GLU A 577 6.92 -28.06 20.90
N THR A 578 7.56 -27.22 21.71
CA THR A 578 8.25 -26.03 21.23
C THR A 578 9.48 -26.45 20.43
N VAL A 579 9.56 -26.09 19.16
CA VAL A 579 10.71 -26.39 18.28
C VAL A 579 11.67 -25.19 18.15
N ALA A 580 11.17 -23.96 18.33
CA ALA A 580 11.99 -22.76 18.38
C ALA A 580 11.39 -21.73 19.36
N HIS A 581 12.24 -20.96 20.05
CA HIS A 581 11.77 -19.89 20.93
C HIS A 581 12.77 -18.73 20.99
N GLY A 582 12.38 -17.57 20.46
CA GLY A 582 13.22 -16.38 20.26
C GLY A 582 13.64 -15.62 21.52
N ALA A 583 13.34 -16.12 22.71
CA ALA A 583 13.67 -15.45 23.98
C ALA A 583 14.12 -16.45 25.05
N TYR A 584 13.53 -17.64 25.09
CA TYR A 584 13.81 -18.65 26.11
C TYR A 584 14.24 -19.99 25.46
N PRO A 585 15.53 -20.15 25.12
CA PRO A 585 16.01 -21.37 24.45
C PRO A 585 15.85 -22.64 25.29
N HIS A 586 15.73 -22.50 26.62
CA HIS A 586 15.49 -23.64 27.52
C HIS A 586 14.06 -24.21 27.41
N LEU A 587 13.14 -23.54 26.71
CA LEU A 587 11.79 -24.03 26.45
C LEU A 587 11.70 -24.92 25.20
N VAL A 588 12.74 -24.99 24.38
CA VAL A 588 12.79 -25.93 23.24
C VAL A 588 12.69 -27.37 23.74
N GLY A 589 11.78 -28.14 23.13
CA GLY A 589 11.39 -29.49 23.53
C GLY A 589 10.31 -29.57 24.62
N ALA A 590 9.86 -28.44 25.18
CA ALA A 590 8.80 -28.40 26.18
C ALA A 590 7.43 -28.10 25.56
N ILE A 591 6.37 -28.58 26.20
CA ILE A 591 4.98 -28.26 25.86
C ILE A 591 4.54 -27.04 26.71
N PRO A 592 3.92 -26.00 26.13
CA PRO A 592 3.46 -24.80 26.84
C PRO A 592 2.15 -25.06 27.63
N ALA A 593 2.16 -26.10 28.48
CA ALA A 593 0.99 -26.57 29.23
C ALA A 593 0.48 -25.59 30.29
N GLY A 594 1.33 -24.66 30.74
CA GLY A 594 1.00 -23.64 31.74
C GLY A 594 0.78 -22.24 31.17
N SER A 595 0.79 -22.08 29.85
CA SER A 595 0.63 -20.79 29.17
C SER A 595 -0.43 -20.90 28.07
N ILE A 596 -0.02 -21.11 26.81
CA ILE A 596 -0.91 -21.15 25.64
C ILE A 596 -2.05 -22.16 25.82
N HIS A 597 -1.79 -23.33 26.41
CA HIS A 597 -2.80 -24.38 26.56
C HIS A 597 -3.89 -24.07 27.61
N VAL A 598 -3.64 -23.11 28.50
CA VAL A 598 -4.52 -22.69 29.59
C VAL A 598 -4.87 -21.20 29.48
N GLY A 599 -4.72 -20.62 28.28
CA GLY A 599 -5.12 -19.27 27.97
C GLY A 599 -6.64 -19.10 27.91
N GLU A 600 -7.05 -17.97 27.34
CA GLU A 600 -8.45 -17.64 27.08
C GLU A 600 -9.18 -18.74 26.29
N LYS A 601 -8.48 -19.32 25.30
CA LYS A 601 -8.98 -20.45 24.51
C LYS A 601 -8.27 -21.75 24.93
N PRO A 602 -9.00 -22.87 25.12
CA PRO A 602 -8.37 -24.17 25.32
C PRO A 602 -7.62 -24.60 24.04
N TRP A 603 -6.51 -25.32 24.19
CA TRP A 603 -5.68 -25.75 23.06
C TRP A 603 -6.46 -26.49 21.95
N SER A 604 -7.46 -27.30 22.29
CA SER A 604 -8.28 -27.99 21.29
C SER A 604 -9.08 -27.05 20.39
N GLN A 605 -9.54 -25.92 20.94
CA GLN A 605 -10.21 -24.88 20.16
C GLN A 605 -9.20 -24.15 19.27
N ILE A 606 -8.02 -23.82 19.80
CA ILE A 606 -6.93 -23.23 19.01
C ILE A 606 -6.58 -24.14 17.82
N GLN A 607 -6.46 -25.45 18.02
CA GLN A 607 -6.19 -26.39 16.93
C GLN A 607 -7.31 -26.45 15.89
N GLU A 608 -8.58 -26.36 16.30
CA GLU A 608 -9.73 -26.33 15.40
C GLU A 608 -9.72 -25.06 14.54
N GLU A 609 -9.50 -23.89 15.15
CA GLU A 609 -9.39 -22.59 14.47
C GLU A 609 -8.18 -22.58 13.52
N LEU A 610 -7.01 -23.05 13.95
CA LEU A 610 -5.82 -23.14 13.09
C LEU A 610 -6.04 -24.04 11.85
N LEU A 611 -6.79 -25.13 11.98
CA LEU A 611 -7.11 -26.00 10.84
C LEU A 611 -8.18 -25.41 9.92
N THR A 612 -9.05 -24.55 10.45
CA THR A 612 -10.18 -23.96 9.71
C THR A 612 -9.76 -22.68 9.01
N ASP A 613 -9.06 -21.81 9.72
CA ASP A 613 -8.79 -20.42 9.37
C ASP A 613 -7.29 -20.15 9.10
N GLY A 614 -6.42 -21.13 9.38
CA GLY A 614 -4.96 -21.00 9.23
C GLY A 614 -4.29 -20.21 10.36
N GLY A 615 -4.98 -19.25 10.98
CA GLY A 615 -4.44 -18.45 12.09
C GLY A 615 -5.48 -18.15 13.17
N THR A 616 -5.02 -17.83 14.38
CA THR A 616 -5.90 -17.39 15.48
C THR A 616 -5.17 -16.61 16.56
N TRP A 617 -5.89 -15.70 17.21
CA TRP A 617 -5.47 -14.99 18.40
C TRP A 617 -5.84 -15.74 19.69
N THR A 618 -4.96 -15.67 20.69
CA THR A 618 -5.25 -16.08 22.07
C THR A 618 -4.51 -15.20 23.08
N SER A 619 -5.09 -15.04 24.26
CA SER A 619 -4.48 -14.32 25.38
C SER A 619 -4.19 -15.26 26.55
N TYR A 620 -3.04 -15.11 27.20
CA TYR A 620 -2.64 -15.92 28.35
C TYR A 620 -1.66 -15.16 29.25
N ILE A 621 -1.37 -15.69 30.43
CA ILE A 621 -0.34 -15.12 31.31
C ILE A 621 1.02 -15.72 30.96
N PHE A 622 2.03 -14.88 30.76
CA PHE A 622 3.40 -15.32 30.51
C PHE A 622 4.44 -14.41 31.16
N LEU A 623 5.63 -14.96 31.40
CA LEU A 623 6.75 -14.22 31.95
C LEU A 623 7.30 -13.25 30.90
N ASN A 624 7.26 -11.94 31.20
CA ASN A 624 7.88 -10.92 30.37
C ASN A 624 9.42 -11.02 30.50
N PRO A 625 10.17 -11.26 29.41
CA PRO A 625 11.62 -11.46 29.45
C PRO A 625 12.40 -10.23 29.90
N ASP A 626 11.79 -9.05 29.81
CA ASP A 626 12.44 -7.81 30.18
C ASP A 626 12.18 -7.42 31.65
N THR A 627 10.95 -7.58 32.14
CA THR A 627 10.62 -7.28 33.55
C THR A 627 10.82 -8.45 34.49
N GLY A 628 10.80 -9.69 33.99
CA GLY A 628 10.78 -10.89 34.81
C GLY A 628 9.48 -11.09 35.59
N THR A 629 8.39 -10.41 35.21
CA THR A 629 7.06 -10.54 35.87
C THR A 629 6.06 -11.23 34.96
N SER A 630 5.09 -11.93 35.56
CA SER A 630 4.01 -12.59 34.81
C SER A 630 2.94 -11.58 34.42
N GLN A 631 2.67 -11.44 33.12
CA GLN A 631 1.77 -10.43 32.58
C GLN A 631 0.81 -11.03 31.54
N PRO A 632 -0.37 -10.42 31.32
CA PRO A 632 -1.23 -10.74 30.19
C PRO A 632 -0.50 -10.49 28.86
N LYS A 633 -0.39 -11.54 28.06
CA LYS A 633 0.22 -11.55 26.74
C LYS A 633 -0.83 -11.98 25.71
N ARG A 634 -0.98 -11.19 24.65
CA ARG A 634 -1.79 -11.52 23.47
C ARG A 634 -0.86 -12.08 22.40
N THR A 635 -1.25 -13.17 21.75
CA THR A 635 -0.38 -13.89 20.79
C THR A 635 -1.16 -14.28 19.55
N TRP A 636 -0.57 -14.02 18.39
CA TRP A 636 -1.01 -14.54 17.09
C TRP A 636 -0.36 -15.89 16.86
N LEU A 637 -1.15 -16.87 16.41
CA LEU A 637 -0.70 -18.20 16.02
C LEU A 637 -1.08 -18.44 14.56
N TYR A 638 -0.16 -18.98 13.77
CA TYR A 638 -0.36 -19.28 12.36
C TYR A 638 0.17 -20.69 12.04
N LEU A 639 -0.68 -21.54 11.47
CA LEU A 639 -0.35 -22.91 11.09
C LEU A 639 0.23 -22.94 9.68
N HIS A 640 1.48 -23.37 9.56
CA HIS A 640 2.17 -23.55 8.30
C HIS A 640 3.04 -24.80 8.34
N ASP A 641 2.90 -25.67 7.34
CA ASP A 641 3.68 -26.92 7.17
C ASP A 641 3.77 -27.81 8.43
N GLY A 642 2.66 -27.95 9.16
CA GLY A 642 2.62 -28.77 10.38
C GLY A 642 3.28 -28.13 11.61
N TYR A 643 3.67 -26.86 11.53
CA TYR A 643 4.17 -26.05 12.62
C TYR A 643 3.24 -24.86 12.89
N VAL A 644 3.17 -24.44 14.14
CA VAL A 644 2.45 -23.23 14.56
C VAL A 644 3.48 -22.16 14.87
N PHE A 645 3.60 -21.18 13.98
CA PHE A 645 4.41 -19.98 14.15
C PHE A 645 3.63 -18.97 14.97
N ALA A 646 4.26 -18.38 15.97
CA ALA A 646 3.58 -17.49 16.90
C ALA A 646 4.47 -16.35 17.39
N SER A 647 3.87 -15.22 17.70
CA SER A 647 4.50 -14.11 18.41
C SER A 647 3.43 -13.35 19.18
N GLY A 648 3.81 -12.52 20.14
CA GLY A 648 2.84 -11.80 20.96
C GLY A 648 3.43 -10.65 21.75
N TYR A 649 2.61 -9.66 22.08
CA TYR A 649 2.97 -8.52 22.93
C TYR A 649 2.31 -8.61 24.31
N TYR A 650 2.89 -7.89 25.28
CA TYR A 650 2.30 -7.73 26.61
C TYR A 650 1.29 -6.58 26.58
N ILE A 651 0.06 -6.85 27.03
CA ILE A 651 -1.06 -5.92 26.85
C ILE A 651 -0.79 -4.58 27.57
N ARG A 652 -0.16 -4.62 28.74
CA ARG A 652 0.23 -3.40 29.48
C ARG A 652 1.30 -2.57 28.79
N ASP A 653 2.28 -3.22 28.14
CA ASP A 653 3.30 -2.51 27.36
C ASP A 653 2.63 -1.75 26.21
N SER A 654 1.74 -2.41 25.47
CA SER A 654 1.01 -1.79 24.35
C SER A 654 0.12 -0.62 24.79
N GLN A 655 -0.52 -0.73 25.97
CA GLN A 655 -1.40 0.31 26.49
C GLN A 655 -0.62 1.59 26.84
N VAL A 656 0.54 1.47 27.50
CA VAL A 656 1.33 2.66 27.87
C VAL A 656 2.01 3.28 26.66
N GLN A 657 2.45 2.48 25.68
CA GLN A 657 2.94 2.98 24.40
C GLN A 657 1.86 3.80 23.67
N ALA A 658 0.62 3.31 23.66
CA ALA A 658 -0.50 4.01 23.03
C ALA A 658 -0.85 5.33 23.74
N ILE A 659 -0.81 5.37 25.08
CA ILE A 659 -0.98 6.63 25.84
C ILE A 659 0.10 7.65 25.46
N VAL A 660 1.37 7.25 25.39
CA VAL A 660 2.46 8.14 25.01
C VAL A 660 2.28 8.65 23.58
N HIS A 661 2.04 7.75 22.65
CA HIS A 661 1.86 8.08 21.24
C HIS A 661 0.68 9.06 21.04
N ASN A 662 -0.48 8.78 21.64
CA ASN A 662 -1.62 9.68 21.57
C ASN A 662 -1.33 11.05 22.20
N THR A 663 -0.53 11.10 23.28
CA THR A 663 -0.12 12.38 23.89
C THR A 663 0.75 13.21 22.94
N VAL A 664 1.61 12.57 22.15
CA VAL A 664 2.41 13.22 21.10
C VAL A 664 1.51 13.75 19.99
N LEU A 665 0.53 12.97 19.52
CA LEU A 665 -0.44 13.42 18.50
C LEU A 665 -1.25 14.64 18.98
N LEU A 666 -1.69 14.65 20.24
CA LEU A 666 -2.37 15.80 20.84
C LEU A 666 -1.45 17.03 20.91
N TYR A 667 -0.18 16.83 21.29
CA TYR A 667 0.82 17.90 21.34
C TYR A 667 1.09 18.51 19.96
N GLN A 668 1.19 17.68 18.92
CA GLN A 668 1.36 18.16 17.54
C GLN A 668 0.24 19.09 17.10
N ASN A 669 -0.99 18.85 17.56
CA ASN A 669 -2.15 19.66 17.22
C ASN A 669 -2.28 20.92 18.10
N ASP A 670 -2.10 20.79 19.41
CA ASP A 670 -2.16 21.91 20.36
C ASP A 670 -1.07 21.78 21.44
N PRO A 671 0.15 22.30 21.19
CA PRO A 671 1.25 22.20 22.14
C PRO A 671 0.92 22.81 23.51
N THR A 672 0.23 23.96 23.53
CA THR A 672 -0.04 24.71 24.76
C THR A 672 -1.20 24.08 25.55
N GLY A 673 -2.26 23.64 24.86
CA GLY A 673 -3.39 22.97 25.48
C GLY A 673 -3.04 21.59 26.01
N THR A 674 -2.13 20.86 25.36
CA THR A 674 -1.80 19.47 25.74
C THR A 674 -1.23 19.36 27.15
N PHE A 675 -0.27 20.19 27.54
CA PHE A 675 0.29 20.13 28.90
C PHE A 675 -0.76 20.45 29.97
N THR A 676 -1.64 21.42 29.68
CA THR A 676 -2.77 21.76 30.56
C THR A 676 -3.75 20.59 30.66
N ALA A 677 -4.02 19.91 29.56
CA ALA A 677 -4.89 18.74 29.52
C ALA A 677 -4.31 17.56 30.29
N ILE A 678 -2.99 17.33 30.22
CA ILE A 678 -2.28 16.32 31.02
C ILE A 678 -2.46 16.62 32.50
N ASP A 679 -2.16 17.83 32.96
CA ASP A 679 -2.27 18.17 34.39
C ASP A 679 -3.70 18.01 34.92
N ALA A 680 -4.71 18.30 34.09
CA ALA A 680 -6.11 18.16 34.44
C ALA A 680 -6.57 16.70 34.64
N ILE A 681 -5.82 15.70 34.17
CA ILE A 681 -6.12 14.27 34.40
C ILE A 681 -6.18 13.97 35.90
N SER A 682 -5.36 14.65 36.71
CA SER A 682 -5.32 14.48 38.16
C SER A 682 -6.62 14.85 38.88
N GLU A 683 -7.53 15.59 38.23
CA GLU A 683 -8.86 15.92 38.76
C GLU A 683 -9.88 14.76 38.59
N GLY A 684 -9.53 13.75 37.78
CA GLY A 684 -10.34 12.57 37.49
C GLY A 684 -10.14 11.41 38.46
N GLU A 685 -10.57 10.22 38.05
CA GLU A 685 -10.28 8.98 38.79
C GLU A 685 -8.80 8.65 38.67
N SER A 686 -8.16 8.33 39.80
CA SER A 686 -6.76 7.90 39.80
C SER A 686 -6.59 6.61 38.99
N ALA A 687 -5.55 6.58 38.16
CA ALA A 687 -5.16 5.42 37.36
C ALA A 687 -3.69 5.06 37.65
N ASP A 688 -3.33 3.79 37.49
CA ASP A 688 -1.95 3.30 37.60
C ASP A 688 -1.11 3.59 36.33
N THR A 689 -1.73 4.12 35.29
CA THR A 689 -1.10 4.59 34.05
C THR A 689 -1.52 6.03 33.78
N TYR A 690 -0.57 6.89 33.41
CA TYR A 690 -0.82 8.32 33.18
C TYR A 690 0.32 8.94 32.36
N PRO A 691 0.01 9.92 31.49
CA PRO A 691 1.04 10.63 30.74
C PRO A 691 1.79 11.63 31.63
N PHE A 692 3.06 11.83 31.32
CA PHE A 692 3.91 12.89 31.85
C PHE A 692 4.85 13.40 30.75
N VAL A 693 5.36 14.62 30.91
CA VAL A 693 6.27 15.26 29.95
C VAL A 693 7.49 15.80 30.68
N LEU A 694 8.68 15.51 30.16
CA LEU A 694 9.95 16.05 30.63
C LEU A 694 10.58 16.93 29.55
N ASN A 695 11.26 17.99 29.94
CA ASN A 695 12.14 18.73 29.05
C ASN A 695 13.42 17.92 28.78
N ALA A 696 13.74 17.61 27.52
CA ALA A 696 14.88 16.73 27.20
C ALA A 696 16.25 17.32 27.57
N SER A 697 16.36 18.66 27.64
CA SER A 697 17.64 19.34 27.96
C SER A 697 17.86 19.55 29.47
N THR A 698 16.78 19.70 30.24
CA THR A 698 16.87 20.04 31.67
C THR A 698 16.38 18.92 32.59
N TYR A 699 15.72 17.91 32.02
CA TYR A 699 15.07 16.78 32.69
C TYR A 699 13.93 17.19 33.63
N VAL A 700 13.47 18.45 33.54
CA VAL A 700 12.41 19.00 34.38
C VAL A 700 11.05 18.50 33.89
N ILE A 701 10.17 18.17 34.83
CA ILE A 701 8.77 17.81 34.57
C ILE A 701 8.01 19.07 34.14
N GLU A 702 7.45 19.02 32.93
CA GLU A 702 6.64 20.10 32.35
C GLU A 702 5.13 19.86 32.57
N ALA A 703 4.70 18.60 32.61
CA ALA A 703 3.33 18.19 32.93
C ALA A 703 3.32 16.78 33.55
N HIS A 704 2.39 16.52 34.48
CA HIS A 704 2.32 15.22 35.16
C HIS A 704 0.89 14.81 35.51
N GLY A 705 0.35 13.85 34.77
CA GLY A 705 -1.08 13.52 34.81
C GLY A 705 -1.58 12.93 36.13
N ALA A 706 -0.72 12.36 36.97
CA ALA A 706 -1.11 11.86 38.29
C ALA A 706 -0.85 12.85 39.44
N ASP A 707 0.04 13.82 39.25
CA ASP A 707 0.51 14.71 40.33
C ASP A 707 1.16 15.99 39.75
N PRO A 708 0.35 16.98 39.35
CA PRO A 708 0.85 18.24 38.79
C PRO A 708 1.67 19.06 39.79
N SER A 709 1.66 18.72 41.09
CA SER A 709 2.49 19.41 42.08
C SER A 709 3.99 19.16 41.89
N ARG A 710 4.35 18.17 41.07
CA ARG A 710 5.72 17.84 40.66
C ARG A 710 6.23 18.64 39.47
N ASN A 711 5.39 19.46 38.82
CA ASN A 711 5.84 20.29 37.71
C ASN A 711 6.94 21.25 38.20
N GLY A 712 8.08 21.26 37.52
CA GLY A 712 9.30 21.95 37.96
C GLY A 712 10.33 21.09 38.72
N ASP A 713 9.97 19.87 39.15
CA ASP A 713 10.92 18.90 39.70
C ASP A 713 11.71 18.18 38.58
N VAL A 714 12.80 17.51 38.95
CA VAL A 714 13.56 16.65 38.02
C VAL A 714 12.88 15.29 37.89
N GLY A 715 12.70 14.83 36.66
CA GLY A 715 12.07 13.56 36.31
C GLY A 715 12.92 12.34 36.67
N VAL A 716 12.46 11.56 37.65
CA VAL A 716 13.15 10.35 38.10
C VAL A 716 13.17 9.22 37.07
N ALA A 717 12.27 9.26 36.08
CA ALA A 717 12.24 8.33 34.94
C ALA A 717 13.52 8.38 34.09
N LEU A 718 14.35 9.42 34.26
CA LEU A 718 15.70 9.50 33.71
C LEU A 718 16.73 9.33 34.83
N THR A 719 16.66 10.16 35.86
CA THR A 719 17.77 10.31 36.81
C THR A 719 17.92 9.19 37.84
N GLU A 720 16.87 8.41 38.05
CA GLU A 720 16.84 7.26 38.98
C GLU A 720 16.49 5.95 38.25
N ALA A 721 16.66 5.94 36.92
CA ALA A 721 16.49 4.74 36.12
C ALA A 721 17.54 3.68 36.47
N ASP A 722 17.24 2.44 36.14
CA ASP A 722 18.14 1.28 36.27
C ASP A 722 19.37 1.32 35.34
N ARG A 723 19.42 2.29 34.43
CA ARG A 723 20.49 2.51 33.45
C ARG A 723 20.86 4.00 33.30
N PRO A 724 22.06 4.32 32.79
CA PRO A 724 22.54 5.70 32.71
C PRO A 724 21.67 6.59 31.81
N VAL A 725 21.53 7.87 32.20
CA VAL A 725 20.75 8.87 31.45
C VAL A 725 21.29 9.05 30.03
N GLU A 726 22.61 9.02 29.86
CA GLU A 726 23.26 9.13 28.55
C GLU A 726 22.86 8.02 27.58
N ASP A 727 22.65 6.80 28.08
CA ASP A 727 22.23 5.66 27.27
C ASP A 727 20.75 5.80 26.89
N ILE A 728 19.91 6.25 27.83
CA ILE A 728 18.48 6.53 27.57
C ILE A 728 18.34 7.62 26.50
N LEU A 729 19.06 8.73 26.63
CA LEU A 729 19.00 9.84 25.68
C LEU A 729 19.53 9.43 24.31
N ALA A 730 20.64 8.69 24.25
CA ALA A 730 21.17 8.17 22.98
C ALA A 730 20.16 7.23 22.29
N GLU A 731 19.48 6.37 23.04
CA GLU A 731 18.42 5.53 22.46
C GLU A 731 17.20 6.34 22.02
N LEU A 732 16.80 7.35 22.78
CA LEU A 732 15.71 8.25 22.40
C LEU A 732 16.04 9.03 21.11
N GLU A 733 17.27 9.53 20.98
CA GLU A 733 17.73 10.24 19.78
C GLU A 733 17.80 9.32 18.55
N ASN A 734 18.24 8.08 18.71
CA ASN A 734 18.39 7.14 17.59
C ASN A 734 17.09 6.43 17.21
N ASN A 735 16.25 6.10 18.19
CA ASN A 735 15.11 5.21 18.02
C ASN A 735 13.75 5.90 18.20
N GLY A 736 13.72 7.14 18.69
CA GLY A 736 12.50 7.89 19.00
C GLY A 736 11.85 7.47 20.32
N GLY A 737 12.00 6.22 20.76
CA GLY A 737 11.44 5.75 22.03
C GLY A 737 12.26 4.65 22.71
N THR A 738 12.06 4.50 24.03
CA THR A 738 12.73 3.46 24.82
C THR A 738 12.05 3.19 26.18
N TRP A 739 12.34 2.04 26.78
CA TRP A 739 11.88 1.67 28.13
C TRP A 739 12.80 2.23 29.22
N SER A 740 12.21 2.59 30.36
CA SER A 740 12.92 2.99 31.58
C SER A 740 12.26 2.35 32.80
N HIS A 741 13.08 1.82 33.71
CA HIS A 741 12.64 1.18 34.95
C HIS A 741 13.18 1.95 36.15
N TYR A 742 12.30 2.28 37.08
CA TYR A 742 12.63 3.06 38.28
C TYR A 742 11.61 2.77 39.38
N THR A 743 11.88 3.18 40.61
CA THR A 743 10.89 3.10 41.70
C THR A 743 10.10 4.40 41.77
N PHE A 744 8.79 4.31 41.92
CA PHE A 744 7.93 5.49 42.07
C PHE A 744 6.71 5.20 42.94
N VAL A 745 6.12 6.27 43.48
CA VAL A 745 4.88 6.14 44.26
C VAL A 745 3.73 5.79 43.32
N ASN A 746 3.04 4.68 43.58
CA ASN A 746 1.85 4.30 42.84
C ASN A 746 0.64 5.14 43.31
N PRO A 747 -0.02 5.90 42.43
CA PRO A 747 -1.15 6.75 42.82
C PRO A 747 -2.35 5.97 43.36
N LEU A 748 -2.48 4.68 43.04
CA LEU A 748 -3.55 3.82 43.54
C LEU A 748 -3.29 3.30 44.96
N THR A 749 -2.04 2.95 45.28
CA THR A 749 -1.68 2.32 46.56
C THR A 749 -1.06 3.31 47.55
N GLY A 750 -0.41 4.36 47.06
CA GLY A 750 0.40 5.31 47.83
C GLY A 750 1.76 4.75 48.27
N GLU A 751 2.16 3.58 47.77
CA GLU A 751 3.42 2.90 48.11
C GLU A 751 4.49 3.09 47.02
N GLU A 752 5.77 3.03 47.39
CA GLU A 752 6.87 2.98 46.42
C GLU A 752 6.96 1.59 45.78
N GLU A 753 6.76 1.53 44.48
CA GLU A 753 6.70 0.30 43.68
C GLU A 753 7.60 0.44 42.45
N ASN A 754 8.02 -0.68 41.88
CA ASN A 754 8.73 -0.67 40.60
C ASN A 754 7.78 -0.21 39.50
N LYS A 755 8.23 0.76 38.71
CA LYS A 755 7.51 1.32 37.58
C LYS A 755 8.32 1.14 36.32
N ARG A 756 7.68 0.58 35.29
CA ARG A 756 8.20 0.50 33.93
C ARG A 756 7.50 1.57 33.10
N SER A 757 8.24 2.45 32.44
CA SER A 757 7.69 3.50 31.58
C SER A 757 8.26 3.46 30.17
N TRP A 758 7.39 3.64 29.18
CA TRP A 758 7.80 3.96 27.82
C TRP A 758 8.06 5.46 27.73
N LEU A 759 9.19 5.83 27.14
CA LEU A 759 9.61 7.20 26.89
C LEU A 759 9.70 7.43 25.39
N TYR A 760 9.30 8.61 24.90
CA TYR A 760 9.38 9.00 23.50
C TYR A 760 9.84 10.46 23.36
N LEU A 761 10.84 10.71 22.52
CA LEU A 761 11.42 12.04 22.32
C LEU A 761 10.78 12.72 21.10
N TYR A 762 10.16 13.88 21.31
CA TYR A 762 9.57 14.70 20.26
C TYR A 762 9.67 16.19 20.61
N ASP A 763 10.08 17.02 19.65
CA ASP A 763 10.16 18.49 19.79
C ASP A 763 10.93 18.98 21.05
N GLY A 764 12.01 18.28 21.41
CA GLY A 764 12.81 18.60 22.60
C GLY A 764 12.17 18.23 23.94
N TYR A 765 11.07 17.48 23.93
CA TYR A 765 10.40 16.93 25.11
C TYR A 765 10.39 15.40 25.09
N ILE A 766 10.43 14.80 26.28
CA ILE A 766 10.30 13.36 26.48
C ILE A 766 8.91 13.11 27.05
N PHE A 767 8.04 12.53 26.22
CA PHE A 767 6.71 12.08 26.60
C PHE A 767 6.82 10.69 27.21
N GLY A 768 6.13 10.45 28.32
CA GLY A 768 6.20 9.16 29.00
C GLY A 768 4.90 8.72 29.64
N SER A 769 4.74 7.42 29.77
CA SER A 769 3.68 6.76 30.54
C SER A 769 4.18 5.39 30.95
N GLY A 770 3.65 4.84 32.04
CA GLY A 770 4.12 3.58 32.58
C GLY A 770 3.14 2.93 33.53
N TYR A 771 3.42 1.70 33.89
CA TYR A 771 2.66 0.90 34.84
C TYR A 771 3.56 0.37 35.96
N TYR A 772 2.94 -0.03 37.06
CA TYR A 772 3.62 -0.55 38.24
C TYR A 772 3.58 -2.08 38.26
N ASP A 773 4.65 -2.70 38.72
CA ASP A 773 4.66 -4.14 39.01
C ASP A 773 3.76 -4.37 40.23
N TYR A 774 2.68 -5.14 40.08
CA TYR A 774 1.93 -5.59 41.25
C TYR A 774 2.81 -6.50 42.10
N ALA A 775 3.01 -6.15 43.38
CA ALA A 775 3.59 -7.07 44.33
C ALA A 775 2.73 -8.35 44.40
N GLU A 776 3.35 -9.52 44.24
CA GLU A 776 2.69 -10.84 44.41
C GLU A 776 2.02 -11.02 45.77
#